data_AF-A0A9J6F0F9-F1
#
_entry.id   AF-A0A9J6F0F9-F1
#
_cell.length_a   1.000
_cell.length_b   1.000
_cell.length_c   1.000
_cell.angle_alpha   90.00
_cell.angle_beta   90.00
_cell.angle_gamma   90.00
#
_symmetry.space_group_name_H-M   'P 1'
#
loop_
_entity.id
_entity.type
_entity.pdbx_description
1 polymer ?
#
loop_
_entity_poly.entity_id
_entity_poly.type
_entity_poly.pdbx_seq_one_letter_code
_entity_poly.pdbx_strand_id
1 'polypeptide(L)'
;MADEENSFLDSGRENTLLCKNEPPAPTYCWKDITKEFREATRELELGELVHDDSFTLFEAMSAIEMMDPKMDAGMMCNFGNKKVMNFDQAVSAGALKIADLSPAEHIGIIDSTLACLVTWLEGHSLAQTVFTNLYLHKPHQVEDKVIKAFSVCVLKMVDMIKNFVTKAAVFEEEDFQPVVYGFKLAWDVTEVRAAGMMKEIEDELSKKVKATRAKLGEELDSAQLACHEEAVAVYSRIKFCRFFQQALVVFNKKGSDGVEEVERLLQQCLEVLPVLRRTIALGVQPDPNAEGTNRADYPTVMGFEPLVNQRLLPPTFPRYTKIKPREDTMEYMEALIGRLRHVCRVVNCSSFHSAIDFLGEFSKTWPCVLSRSVVQLLYLPCPGKVLGNLTMVDVLKESVRAFIRPPVLSQRGNNALGNHPHARELVDAFLNHCVRPFTSMVHISGHNRARQRDKLTHLLEELAVLQDEADRLDTVLHSISLKMESSLPHQPQQQLACFTTWVLHHVLRTMIRYLLSGFELELYSAHEYGYIYWYLYEFLYGWMISALSRADAFLMEQEARAEQQRTGRPVKKGKRRKKPCPHSREIVISQAYQNLCGGYYKTLAGFTLDGKLRRPCPEFDKEKVRYEHRFAPFNSILTPPPVQYGQYKEMTDPYKYQLDPTPEDMYMAACKCFQNARMLLDSLPDLSSELTSVMKVAKTNFVVVKLLLSGHKKDSTMLPEFDFSQHKNFPIIRI
;
A
#
# COMPACT_ATOMS: atom_id res chain seq x y z
N MET A 1 -71.53 32.08 -15.48
CA MET A 1 -71.51 32.70 -14.14
C MET A 1 -70.22 32.27 -13.47
N ALA A 2 -69.08 32.93 -13.55
CA ALA A 2 -68.49 34.01 -14.35
C ALA A 2 -67.02 33.99 -13.87
N ASP A 3 -65.91 34.06 -14.60
CA ASP A 3 -65.51 34.14 -16.01
C ASP A 3 -64.06 33.52 -16.03
N GLU A 4 -63.66 32.77 -17.07
CA GLU A 4 -62.57 33.05 -18.04
C GLU A 4 -61.26 33.64 -17.42
N GLU A 5 -60.01 33.28 -17.75
CA GLU A 5 -59.38 32.73 -18.95
C GLU A 5 -57.87 32.49 -18.63
N ASN A 6 -57.25 31.55 -19.36
CA ASN A 6 -55.88 31.53 -19.89
C ASN A 6 -54.72 32.41 -19.34
N SER A 7 -53.52 31.80 -19.34
CA SER A 7 -52.25 32.26 -19.99
C SER A 7 -50.98 32.50 -19.13
N PHE A 8 -49.92 31.81 -19.58
CA PHE A 8 -48.54 32.27 -19.87
C PHE A 8 -47.62 32.91 -18.80
N LEU A 9 -46.47 32.22 -18.62
CA LEU A 9 -45.06 32.70 -18.68
C LEU A 9 -44.76 34.20 -18.49
N ASP A 10 -43.97 34.55 -17.45
CA ASP A 10 -42.80 35.46 -17.53
C ASP A 10 -42.05 35.47 -16.17
N SER A 11 -40.81 34.96 -16.08
CA SER A 11 -39.51 35.65 -16.10
C SER A 11 -39.14 36.58 -14.92
N GLY A 12 -38.01 36.24 -14.30
CA GLY A 12 -36.99 37.13 -13.73
C GLY A 12 -37.38 38.19 -12.69
N ARG A 13 -36.90 38.00 -11.44
CA ARG A 13 -36.05 38.99 -10.75
C ARG A 13 -35.46 38.46 -9.43
N GLU A 14 -34.17 38.72 -9.29
CA GLU A 14 -33.32 38.56 -8.12
C GLU A 14 -33.76 39.44 -6.93
N ASN A 15 -33.21 39.07 -5.75
CA ASN A 15 -33.17 39.78 -4.46
C ASN A 15 -34.51 39.72 -3.70
N THR A 16 -34.59 39.23 -2.46
CA THR A 16 -33.71 39.44 -1.30
C THR A 16 -34.04 38.36 -0.25
N LEU A 17 -33.11 37.46 0.09
CA LEU A 17 -33.25 36.58 1.26
C LEU A 17 -32.52 37.17 2.46
N LEU A 18 -33.07 38.27 2.98
CA LEU A 18 -33.04 38.56 4.40
C LEU A 18 -34.25 37.83 4.99
N CYS A 19 -34.05 36.60 5.47
CA CYS A 19 -35.09 35.93 6.25
C CYS A 19 -34.62 35.73 7.69
N LYS A 20 -35.35 36.43 8.55
CA LYS A 20 -35.31 36.39 10.00
C LYS A 20 -35.42 34.94 10.49
N ASN A 21 -34.67 34.65 11.55
CA ASN A 21 -34.75 33.42 12.32
C ASN A 21 -36.09 33.32 13.08
N GLU A 22 -37.19 33.05 12.37
CA GLU A 22 -38.38 32.44 12.99
C GLU A 22 -38.39 30.96 12.64
N PRO A 23 -38.46 30.04 13.62
CA PRO A 23 -38.59 28.62 13.31
C PRO A 23 -39.88 28.43 12.49
N PRO A 24 -39.85 27.62 11.40
CA PRO A 24 -41.06 27.34 10.64
C PRO A 24 -42.13 26.81 11.59
N ALA A 25 -43.31 27.42 11.58
CA ALA A 25 -44.45 26.94 12.36
C ALA A 25 -44.70 25.46 12.00
N PRO A 26 -44.85 24.56 12.99
CA PRO A 26 -44.92 23.13 12.71
C PRO A 26 -46.13 22.82 11.82
N THR A 27 -45.87 22.29 10.62
CA THR A 27 -46.84 21.93 9.59
C THR A 27 -47.56 20.60 9.84
N TYR A 28 -47.36 19.97 11.01
CA TYR A 28 -47.79 18.61 11.29
C TYR A 28 -48.65 18.53 12.55
N CYS A 29 -49.76 17.78 12.49
CA CYS A 29 -50.60 17.41 13.63
C CYS A 29 -50.13 16.06 14.18
N TRP A 30 -49.36 16.07 15.27
CA TRP A 30 -48.90 14.85 15.93
C TRP A 30 -50.03 14.23 16.78
N LYS A 31 -50.33 12.95 16.56
CA LYS A 31 -51.18 12.13 17.44
C LYS A 31 -50.30 11.18 18.26
N ASP A 32 -50.46 11.18 19.59
CA ASP A 32 -49.81 10.20 20.45
C ASP A 32 -50.51 8.83 20.34
N ILE A 33 -49.74 7.79 20.00
CA ILE A 33 -50.20 6.40 19.85
C ILE A 33 -49.56 5.44 20.86
N THR A 34 -48.88 5.95 21.89
CA THR A 34 -48.06 5.14 22.82
C THR A 34 -48.87 4.06 23.53
N LYS A 35 -50.09 4.38 23.96
CA LYS A 35 -50.98 3.42 24.65
C LYS A 35 -51.49 2.34 23.71
N GLU A 36 -51.98 2.75 22.54
CA GLU A 36 -52.51 1.88 21.49
C GLU A 36 -51.43 0.87 21.03
N PHE A 37 -50.20 1.34 20.82
CA PHE A 37 -49.06 0.50 20.44
C PHE A 37 -48.69 -0.52 21.53
N ARG A 38 -48.59 -0.10 22.80
CA ARG A 38 -48.27 -1.02 23.91
C ARG A 38 -49.33 -2.09 24.13
N GLU A 39 -50.60 -1.78 23.90
CA GLU A 39 -51.68 -2.76 23.97
C GLU A 39 -51.54 -3.82 22.87
N ALA A 40 -51.31 -3.42 21.62
CA ALA A 40 -51.08 -4.35 20.51
C ALA A 40 -49.86 -5.25 20.71
N THR A 41 -48.75 -4.74 21.26
CA THR A 41 -47.53 -5.56 21.49
C THR A 41 -47.72 -6.71 22.49
N ARG A 42 -48.79 -6.71 23.30
CA ARG A 42 -49.08 -7.80 24.24
C ARG A 42 -49.63 -9.05 23.57
N GLU A 43 -50.06 -8.95 22.32
CA GLU A 43 -50.53 -10.08 21.53
C GLU A 43 -49.38 -10.97 21.04
N LEU A 44 -48.12 -10.49 21.10
CA LEU A 44 -46.94 -11.24 20.66
C LEU A 44 -46.47 -12.26 21.69
N GLU A 45 -46.19 -13.47 21.22
CA GLU A 45 -45.61 -14.55 22.01
C GLU A 45 -44.07 -14.51 22.05
N LEU A 46 -43.47 -15.27 22.97
CA LEU A 46 -42.01 -15.33 23.11
C LEU A 46 -41.39 -15.95 21.85
N GLY A 47 -40.55 -15.17 21.16
CA GLY A 47 -39.89 -15.58 19.92
C GLY A 47 -40.53 -15.01 18.65
N GLU A 48 -41.67 -14.32 18.77
CA GLU A 48 -42.28 -13.61 17.66
C GLU A 48 -41.67 -12.21 17.45
N LEU A 49 -41.54 -11.83 16.18
CA LEU A 49 -41.07 -10.51 15.77
C LEU A 49 -41.97 -10.00 14.63
N VAL A 50 -42.53 -8.81 14.80
CA VAL A 50 -43.30 -8.14 13.73
C VAL A 50 -42.35 -7.27 12.93
N HIS A 51 -42.19 -7.60 11.65
CA HIS A 51 -41.45 -6.82 10.68
C HIS A 51 -42.06 -7.01 9.29
N ASP A 52 -41.62 -6.21 8.31
CA ASP A 52 -42.04 -6.36 6.92
C ASP A 52 -41.46 -7.65 6.29
N ASP A 53 -42.17 -8.27 5.36
CA ASP A 53 -41.73 -9.51 4.70
C ASP A 53 -40.38 -9.39 3.98
N SER A 54 -39.98 -8.17 3.58
CA SER A 54 -38.69 -7.90 2.94
C SER A 54 -37.55 -7.65 3.92
N PHE A 55 -37.85 -7.37 5.19
CA PHE A 55 -36.83 -7.08 6.21
C PHE A 55 -36.14 -8.37 6.65
N THR A 56 -34.80 -8.36 6.67
CA THR A 56 -34.02 -9.51 7.14
C THR A 56 -33.38 -9.23 8.50
N LEU A 57 -33.31 -10.23 9.37
CA LEU A 57 -32.61 -10.11 10.66
C LEU A 57 -31.11 -9.80 10.51
N PHE A 58 -30.53 -10.03 9.33
CA PHE A 58 -29.17 -9.62 9.02
C PHE A 58 -29.02 -8.09 8.99
N GLU A 59 -30.02 -7.36 8.47
CA GLU A 59 -30.04 -5.90 8.50
C GLU A 59 -30.14 -5.36 9.94
N ALA A 60 -30.91 -6.05 10.79
CA ALA A 60 -31.04 -5.71 12.20
C ALA A 60 -29.69 -5.76 12.95
N MET A 61 -28.71 -6.56 12.49
CA MET A 61 -27.38 -6.63 13.12
C MET A 61 -26.59 -5.31 13.03
N SER A 62 -26.96 -4.40 12.13
CA SER A 62 -26.37 -3.06 12.00
C SER A 62 -27.14 -1.96 12.75
N ALA A 63 -28.22 -2.31 13.45
CA ALA A 63 -29.00 -1.36 14.23
C ALA A 63 -28.20 -0.83 15.43
N ILE A 64 -28.44 0.45 15.76
CA ILE A 64 -27.90 1.08 16.96
C ILE A 64 -28.93 1.04 18.07
N GLU A 65 -28.46 0.73 19.27
CA GLU A 65 -29.25 0.89 20.48
C GLU A 65 -29.07 2.30 21.06
N MET A 66 -30.15 3.08 21.05
CA MET A 66 -30.17 4.39 21.71
C MET A 66 -29.98 4.21 23.23
N MET A 67 -29.32 5.18 23.87
CA MET A 67 -29.00 5.17 25.31
C MET A 67 -27.97 4.11 25.75
N ASP A 68 -27.48 3.25 24.87
CA ASP A 68 -26.33 2.39 25.17
C ASP A 68 -25.01 3.19 24.99
N PRO A 69 -24.14 3.31 26.01
CA PRO A 69 -22.92 4.12 25.90
C PRO A 69 -21.90 3.67 24.85
N LYS A 70 -21.97 2.41 24.38
CA LYS A 70 -21.09 1.83 23.35
C LYS A 70 -21.72 1.82 21.96
N MET A 71 -23.02 2.05 21.84
CA MET A 71 -23.71 2.09 20.54
C MET A 71 -24.22 3.49 20.17
N ASP A 72 -24.55 4.31 21.16
CA ASP A 72 -25.10 5.65 20.96
C ASP A 72 -24.00 6.72 21.03
N ALA A 73 -23.62 7.24 19.87
CA ALA A 73 -22.71 8.37 19.74
C ALA A 73 -23.21 9.65 20.43
N GLY A 74 -24.51 9.82 20.61
CA GLY A 74 -25.13 10.94 21.32
C GLY A 74 -24.89 10.90 22.83
N MET A 75 -24.66 9.71 23.41
CA MET A 75 -24.38 9.56 24.85
C MET A 75 -23.05 10.21 25.23
N MET A 76 -22.06 10.24 24.32
CA MET A 76 -20.76 10.90 24.54
C MET A 76 -20.89 12.41 24.79
N CYS A 77 -21.87 13.09 24.18
CA CYS A 77 -22.12 14.51 24.39
C CYS A 77 -22.65 14.84 25.80
N ASN A 78 -23.13 13.84 26.53
CA ASN A 78 -23.69 14.00 27.87
C ASN A 78 -22.66 13.71 28.99
N PHE A 79 -21.49 13.16 28.63
CA PHE A 79 -20.39 12.91 29.57
C PHE A 79 -19.53 14.18 29.77
N GLY A 80 -20.09 15.16 30.50
CA GLY A 80 -19.36 16.34 30.95
C GLY A 80 -20.23 17.60 31.04
N ASN A 81 -19.95 18.47 32.01
CA ASN A 81 -20.65 19.75 32.17
C ASN A 81 -20.20 20.83 31.16
N LYS A 82 -19.26 20.52 30.25
CA LYS A 82 -18.68 21.48 29.31
C LYS A 82 -19.55 21.59 28.05
N LYS A 83 -20.13 22.76 27.84
CA LYS A 83 -20.86 23.10 26.62
C LYS A 83 -19.91 23.10 25.42
N VAL A 84 -20.15 22.20 24.47
CA VAL A 84 -19.45 22.15 23.17
C VAL A 84 -19.76 23.43 22.40
N MET A 85 -18.72 24.13 21.92
CA MET A 85 -18.87 25.40 21.19
C MET A 85 -18.36 25.27 19.75
N ASN A 86 -19.12 25.80 18.80
CA ASN A 86 -18.62 26.03 17.43
C ASN A 86 -17.78 27.31 17.36
N PHE A 87 -17.19 27.60 16.19
CA PHE A 87 -16.33 28.78 15.99
C PHE A 87 -16.98 30.10 16.46
N ASP A 88 -18.19 30.42 15.99
CA ASP A 88 -18.85 31.70 16.31
C ASP A 88 -19.17 31.81 17.81
N GLN A 89 -19.60 30.69 18.41
CA GLN A 89 -19.92 30.61 19.83
C GLN A 89 -18.66 30.78 20.69
N ALA A 90 -17.55 30.15 20.30
CA ALA A 90 -16.28 30.22 21.02
C ALA A 90 -15.66 31.63 20.94
N VAL A 91 -15.77 32.31 19.80
CA VAL A 91 -15.37 33.73 19.66
C VAL A 91 -16.26 34.63 20.52
N SER A 92 -17.58 34.47 20.43
CA SER A 92 -18.53 35.28 21.20
C SER A 92 -18.38 35.10 22.72
N ALA A 93 -18.00 33.90 23.16
CA ALA A 93 -17.73 33.58 24.56
C ALA A 93 -16.32 34.00 25.03
N GLY A 94 -15.47 34.53 24.14
CA GLY A 94 -14.07 34.86 24.45
C GLY A 94 -13.16 33.65 24.69
N ALA A 95 -13.64 32.43 24.38
CA ALA A 95 -12.89 31.18 24.53
C ALA A 95 -11.93 30.93 23.35
N LEU A 96 -12.13 31.61 22.22
CA LEU A 96 -11.27 31.55 21.03
C LEU A 96 -10.72 32.94 20.69
N LYS A 97 -9.40 33.12 20.77
CA LYS A 97 -8.74 34.34 20.30
C LYS A 97 -8.60 34.33 18.78
N ILE A 98 -8.99 35.43 18.14
CA ILE A 98 -8.88 35.62 16.68
C ILE A 98 -7.71 36.52 16.26
N ALA A 99 -7.17 37.31 17.20
CA ALA A 99 -6.06 38.24 17.04
C ALA A 99 -5.07 38.11 18.21
N ASP A 100 -3.88 38.71 18.06
CA ASP A 100 -2.86 38.85 19.11
C ASP A 100 -2.47 37.55 19.83
N LEU A 101 -2.30 36.46 19.06
CA LEU A 101 -1.82 35.20 19.62
C LEU A 101 -0.32 35.29 19.95
N SER A 102 0.05 34.75 21.10
CA SER A 102 1.44 34.65 21.55
C SER A 102 2.21 33.57 20.78
N PRO A 103 3.57 33.64 20.74
CA PRO A 103 4.39 32.60 20.12
C PRO A 103 4.12 31.19 20.68
N ALA A 104 3.92 31.07 22.00
CA ALA A 104 3.58 29.80 22.64
C ALA A 104 2.23 29.24 22.15
N GLU A 105 1.22 30.10 21.97
CA GLU A 105 -0.08 29.72 21.41
C GLU A 105 0.06 29.29 19.94
N HIS A 106 0.83 30.02 19.12
CA HIS A 106 1.12 29.63 17.74
C HIS A 106 1.72 28.23 17.67
N ILE A 107 2.74 27.96 18.49
CA ILE A 107 3.41 26.66 18.54
C ILE A 107 2.43 25.55 18.95
N GLY A 108 1.68 25.77 20.05
CA GLY A 108 0.72 24.78 20.56
C GLY A 108 -0.38 24.42 19.56
N ILE A 109 -0.92 25.42 18.85
CA ILE A 109 -1.97 25.22 17.83
C ILE A 109 -1.40 24.47 16.61
N ILE A 110 -0.22 24.87 16.12
CA ILE A 110 0.40 24.25 14.94
C ILE A 110 0.73 22.78 15.23
N ASP A 111 1.41 22.50 16.35
CA ASP A 111 1.84 21.14 16.70
C ASP A 111 0.64 20.20 16.92
N SER A 112 -0.41 20.69 17.57
CA SER A 112 -1.65 19.93 17.77
C SER A 112 -2.39 19.68 16.45
N THR A 113 -2.34 20.62 15.52
CA THR A 113 -2.93 20.44 14.18
C THR A 113 -2.15 19.40 13.36
N LEU A 114 -0.81 19.42 13.43
CA LEU A 114 0.03 18.42 12.78
C LEU A 114 -0.20 17.02 13.38
N ALA A 115 -0.38 16.91 14.70
CA ALA A 115 -0.75 15.67 15.36
C ALA A 115 -2.10 15.13 14.87
N CYS A 116 -3.12 15.99 14.74
CA CYS A 116 -4.40 15.62 14.15
C CYS A 116 -4.25 15.18 12.68
N LEU A 117 -3.41 15.85 11.89
CA LEU A 117 -3.16 15.48 10.50
C LEU A 117 -2.50 14.10 10.37
N VAL A 118 -1.51 13.80 11.23
CA VAL A 118 -0.89 12.46 11.27
C VAL A 118 -1.90 11.41 11.70
N THR A 119 -2.72 11.69 12.72
CA THR A 119 -3.75 10.75 13.19
C THR A 119 -4.78 10.44 12.09
N TRP A 120 -5.15 11.43 11.27
CA TRP A 120 -5.97 11.19 10.07
C TRP A 120 -5.28 10.28 9.05
N LEU A 121 -3.98 10.47 8.80
CA LEU A 121 -3.20 9.61 7.90
C LEU A 121 -3.06 8.16 8.39
N GLU A 122 -3.33 7.90 9.67
CA GLU A 122 -3.38 6.57 10.29
C GLU A 122 -4.78 5.91 10.22
N GLY A 123 -5.77 6.59 9.61
CA GLY A 123 -7.06 5.99 9.27
C GLY A 123 -8.27 6.57 10.02
N HIS A 124 -8.05 7.48 10.96
CA HIS A 124 -9.14 8.13 11.71
C HIS A 124 -9.93 9.12 10.85
N SER A 125 -11.11 9.54 11.30
CA SER A 125 -11.96 10.47 10.54
C SER A 125 -11.44 11.92 10.61
N LEU A 126 -11.62 12.70 9.54
CA LEU A 126 -11.32 14.13 9.54
C LEU A 126 -12.15 14.91 10.59
N ALA A 127 -13.41 14.50 10.77
CA ALA A 127 -14.33 15.10 11.73
C ALA A 127 -13.83 15.00 13.18
N GLN A 128 -13.20 13.88 13.55
CA GLN A 128 -12.69 13.62 14.91
C GLN A 128 -11.22 14.00 15.09
N THR A 129 -10.52 14.41 14.02
CA THR A 129 -9.10 14.77 14.06
C THR A 129 -8.89 16.22 13.66
N VAL A 130 -8.61 16.49 12.38
CA VAL A 130 -8.21 17.81 11.86
C VAL A 130 -9.30 18.86 12.09
N PHE A 131 -10.57 18.51 11.86
CA PHE A 131 -11.69 19.45 12.02
C PHE A 131 -12.16 19.64 13.46
N THR A 132 -11.45 19.08 14.45
CA THR A 132 -11.61 19.55 15.84
C THR A 132 -10.99 20.94 16.03
N ASN A 133 -10.05 21.34 15.17
CA ASN A 133 -9.49 22.69 15.16
C ASN A 133 -10.47 23.70 14.51
N LEU A 134 -11.05 24.56 15.35
CA LEU A 134 -12.03 25.58 14.96
C LEU A 134 -11.45 26.64 14.01
N TYR A 135 -10.14 26.94 14.06
CA TYR A 135 -9.50 27.91 13.15
C TYR A 135 -9.64 27.51 11.67
N LEU A 136 -9.73 26.20 11.40
CA LEU A 136 -9.89 25.66 10.06
C LEU A 136 -11.32 25.82 9.51
N HIS A 137 -12.31 26.09 10.36
CA HIS A 137 -13.72 26.18 9.94
C HIS A 137 -14.01 27.50 9.23
N LYS A 138 -13.41 28.60 9.71
CA LYS A 138 -13.60 29.96 9.18
C LYS A 138 -12.29 30.74 9.11
N PRO A 139 -11.30 30.33 8.29
CA PRO A 139 -9.98 30.94 8.24
C PRO A 139 -10.01 32.44 7.88
N HIS A 140 -11.00 32.92 7.12
CA HIS A 140 -11.10 34.34 6.76
C HIS A 140 -11.40 35.26 7.93
N GLN A 141 -12.08 34.75 8.97
CA GLN A 141 -12.45 35.49 10.18
C GLN A 141 -11.32 35.50 11.23
N VAL A 142 -10.23 34.77 10.99
CA VAL A 142 -9.01 34.86 11.79
C VAL A 142 -8.24 36.12 11.37
N GLU A 143 -7.91 36.95 12.35
CA GLU A 143 -7.19 38.22 12.17
C GLU A 143 -5.67 38.04 12.33
N ASP A 144 -5.24 37.11 13.21
CA ASP A 144 -3.84 36.71 13.34
C ASP A 144 -3.33 36.14 12.01
N LYS A 145 -2.35 36.85 11.42
CA LYS A 145 -1.86 36.52 10.08
C LYS A 145 -1.19 35.15 10.02
N VAL A 146 -0.52 34.71 11.09
CA VAL A 146 0.22 33.44 11.15
C VAL A 146 -0.77 32.28 11.12
N ILE A 147 -1.75 32.27 12.02
CA ILE A 147 -2.77 31.22 12.09
C ILE A 147 -3.68 31.24 10.87
N LYS A 148 -4.00 32.43 10.33
CA LYS A 148 -4.76 32.54 9.08
C LYS A 148 -4.06 31.85 7.90
N ALA A 149 -2.80 32.20 7.65
CA ALA A 149 -2.03 31.61 6.55
C ALA A 149 -1.83 30.10 6.78
N PHE A 150 -1.51 29.70 8.01
CA PHE A 150 -1.37 28.30 8.40
C PHE A 150 -2.67 27.50 8.20
N SER A 151 -3.82 28.04 8.59
CA SER A 151 -5.12 27.37 8.46
C SER A 151 -5.46 27.10 6.99
N VAL A 152 -5.24 28.09 6.10
CA VAL A 152 -5.40 27.91 4.65
C VAL A 152 -4.44 26.85 4.13
N CYS A 153 -3.16 26.89 4.56
CA CYS A 153 -2.16 25.90 4.18
C CYS A 153 -2.57 24.47 4.56
N VAL A 154 -3.08 24.26 5.78
CA VAL A 154 -3.55 22.95 6.25
C VAL A 154 -4.75 22.46 5.43
N LEU A 155 -5.74 23.32 5.18
CA LEU A 155 -6.89 22.95 4.33
C LEU A 155 -6.45 22.52 2.92
N LYS A 156 -5.45 23.20 2.34
CA LYS A 156 -4.84 22.79 1.07
C LYS A 156 -4.09 21.46 1.15
N MET A 157 -3.33 21.23 2.22
CA MET A 157 -2.67 19.95 2.44
C MET A 157 -3.68 18.81 2.53
N VAL A 158 -4.78 18.99 3.28
CA VAL A 158 -5.87 18.01 3.38
C VAL A 158 -6.48 17.72 2.02
N ASP A 159 -6.79 18.74 1.22
CA ASP A 159 -7.34 18.55 -0.13
C ASP A 159 -6.39 17.78 -1.03
N MET A 160 -5.10 18.14 -1.07
CA MET A 160 -4.11 17.45 -1.88
C MET A 160 -3.92 16.00 -1.45
N ILE A 161 -3.78 15.73 -0.15
CA ILE A 161 -3.63 14.37 0.38
C ILE A 161 -4.85 13.53 0.02
N LYS A 162 -6.06 14.05 0.26
CA LYS A 162 -7.31 13.38 -0.13
C LYS A 162 -7.33 13.09 -1.63
N ASN A 163 -6.93 14.05 -2.46
CA ASN A 163 -6.89 13.90 -3.91
C ASN A 163 -5.89 12.83 -4.35
N PHE A 164 -4.71 12.75 -3.74
CA PHE A 164 -3.75 11.67 -4.01
C PHE A 164 -4.34 10.30 -3.66
N VAL A 165 -4.88 10.16 -2.45
CA VAL A 165 -5.41 8.88 -1.96
C VAL A 165 -6.61 8.42 -2.80
N THR A 166 -7.52 9.34 -3.12
CA THR A 166 -8.71 9.06 -3.93
C THR A 166 -8.35 8.69 -5.37
N LYS A 167 -7.41 9.42 -6.01
CA LYS A 167 -6.99 9.15 -7.39
C LYS A 167 -6.21 7.85 -7.53
N ALA A 168 -5.35 7.55 -6.56
CA ALA A 168 -4.59 6.30 -6.56
C ALA A 168 -5.49 5.08 -6.34
N ALA A 169 -6.58 5.24 -5.58
CA ALA A 169 -7.56 4.19 -5.27
C ALA A 169 -6.91 2.92 -4.67
N VAL A 170 -5.83 3.09 -3.91
CA VAL A 170 -5.07 2.00 -3.26
C VAL A 170 -5.34 1.87 -1.75
N PHE A 171 -6.54 2.24 -1.31
CA PHE A 171 -6.98 2.15 0.10
C PHE A 171 -8.38 1.52 0.18
N GLU A 172 -8.71 1.00 1.35
CA GLU A 172 -10.07 0.58 1.71
C GLU A 172 -10.55 1.43 2.91
N GLU A 173 -11.85 1.47 3.21
CA GLU A 173 -12.38 2.34 4.28
C GLU A 173 -11.84 2.02 5.69
N GLU A 174 -11.34 0.79 5.89
CA GLU A 174 -10.64 0.40 7.13
C GLU A 174 -9.25 1.04 7.26
N ASP A 175 -8.60 1.36 6.13
CA ASP A 175 -7.26 1.94 6.09
C ASP A 175 -7.29 3.47 6.18
N PHE A 176 -8.29 4.09 5.57
CA PHE A 176 -8.35 5.55 5.43
C PHE A 176 -9.75 6.05 5.10
N GLN A 177 -10.16 7.13 5.77
CA GLN A 177 -11.45 7.76 5.53
C GLN A 177 -11.28 9.13 4.83
N PRO A 178 -11.61 9.24 3.52
CA PRO A 178 -11.45 10.48 2.75
C PRO A 178 -12.63 11.46 2.92
N VAL A 179 -13.65 11.09 3.71
CA VAL A 179 -14.89 11.86 3.88
C VAL A 179 -14.61 13.21 4.54
N VAL A 180 -15.09 14.28 3.92
CA VAL A 180 -14.83 15.67 4.34
C VAL A 180 -15.99 16.30 5.12
N TYR A 181 -17.10 15.59 5.33
CA TYR A 181 -18.21 16.03 6.20
C TYR A 181 -18.77 17.44 5.90
N GLY A 182 -18.76 17.85 4.62
CA GLY A 182 -19.25 19.17 4.19
C GLY A 182 -18.31 20.35 4.45
N PHE A 183 -17.11 20.12 5.01
CA PHE A 183 -16.12 21.18 5.23
C PHE A 183 -15.56 21.73 3.90
N LYS A 184 -15.39 23.06 3.85
CA LYS A 184 -14.80 23.75 2.70
C LYS A 184 -13.28 23.77 2.83
N LEU A 185 -12.58 23.10 1.91
CA LEU A 185 -11.11 22.99 1.91
C LEU A 185 -10.42 24.20 1.26
N ALA A 186 -10.80 25.42 1.64
CA ALA A 186 -10.26 26.68 1.11
C ALA A 186 -10.21 26.74 -0.44
N TRP A 187 -11.27 26.29 -1.11
CA TRP A 187 -11.37 26.24 -2.58
C TRP A 187 -11.36 27.63 -3.23
N ASP A 188 -11.71 28.66 -2.48
CA ASP A 188 -11.71 30.06 -2.86
C ASP A 188 -10.30 30.68 -2.92
N VAL A 189 -9.29 29.98 -2.36
CA VAL A 189 -7.88 30.39 -2.41
C VAL A 189 -7.13 29.50 -3.40
N THR A 190 -6.40 30.08 -4.35
CA THR A 190 -5.56 29.32 -5.29
C THR A 190 -4.29 28.81 -4.61
N GLU A 191 -3.68 27.72 -5.11
CA GLU A 191 -2.41 27.21 -4.55
C GLU A 191 -1.30 28.27 -4.57
N VAL A 192 -1.23 29.07 -5.64
CA VAL A 192 -0.26 30.17 -5.76
C VAL A 192 -0.48 31.21 -4.67
N ARG A 193 -1.74 31.57 -4.39
CA ARG A 193 -2.07 32.52 -3.33
C ARG A 193 -1.78 31.96 -1.94
N ALA A 194 -2.13 30.70 -1.68
CA ALA A 194 -1.84 30.04 -0.41
C ALA A 194 -0.32 29.97 -0.14
N ALA A 195 0.48 29.62 -1.16
CA ALA A 195 1.93 29.64 -1.07
C ALA A 195 2.48 31.06 -0.85
N GLY A 196 1.91 32.07 -1.51
CA GLY A 196 2.26 33.48 -1.32
C GLY A 196 1.99 33.96 0.11
N MET A 197 0.83 33.63 0.69
CA MET A 197 0.49 33.94 2.08
C MET A 197 1.50 33.32 3.06
N MET A 198 1.82 32.04 2.90
CA MET A 198 2.82 31.37 3.75
C MET A 198 4.21 32.00 3.59
N LYS A 199 4.56 32.44 2.38
CA LYS A 199 5.86 33.05 2.09
C LYS A 199 6.00 34.44 2.73
N GLU A 200 4.95 35.26 2.66
CA GLU A 200 4.90 36.57 3.31
C GLU A 200 5.16 36.45 4.83
N ILE A 201 4.46 35.51 5.48
CA ILE A 201 4.61 35.26 6.92
C ILE A 201 6.00 34.69 7.25
N GLU A 202 6.52 33.77 6.43
CA GLU A 202 7.89 33.27 6.61
C GLU A 202 8.91 34.42 6.56
N ASP A 203 8.77 35.37 5.64
CA ASP A 203 9.70 36.48 5.48
C ASP A 203 9.58 37.50 6.63
N GLU A 204 8.38 37.77 7.14
CA GLU A 204 8.16 38.56 8.37
C GLU A 204 8.82 37.89 9.59
N LEU A 205 8.59 36.60 9.79
CA LEU A 205 9.19 35.83 10.90
C LEU A 205 10.72 35.73 10.76
N SER A 206 11.24 35.60 9.54
CA SER A 206 12.69 35.61 9.26
C SER A 206 13.35 36.91 9.69
N LYS A 207 12.68 38.06 9.46
CA LYS A 207 13.15 39.36 9.96
C LYS A 207 13.14 39.41 11.49
N LYS A 208 12.11 38.88 12.16
CA LYS A 208 12.05 38.79 13.63
C LYS A 208 13.16 37.91 14.20
N VAL A 209 13.45 36.76 13.59
CA VAL A 209 14.58 35.88 13.97
C VAL A 209 15.91 36.61 13.83
N LYS A 210 16.13 37.37 12.76
CA LYS A 210 17.35 38.17 12.58
C LYS A 210 17.46 39.30 13.60
N ALA A 211 16.35 39.95 13.94
CA ALA A 211 16.31 41.06 14.89
C ALA A 211 16.56 40.63 16.34
N THR A 212 16.17 39.40 16.70
CA THR A 212 16.35 38.82 18.05
C THR A 212 17.66 38.05 18.22
N ARG A 213 18.44 37.88 17.15
CA ARG A 213 19.71 37.16 17.19
C ARG A 213 20.80 37.99 17.88
N ALA A 214 21.59 37.35 18.73
CA ALA A 214 22.77 37.96 19.35
C ALA A 214 23.74 38.52 18.29
N LYS A 215 24.16 39.78 18.44
CA LYS A 215 25.22 40.36 17.61
C LYS A 215 26.59 39.88 18.08
N LEU A 216 27.60 40.00 17.21
CA LEU A 216 28.95 39.56 17.53
C LEU A 216 29.49 40.33 18.76
N GLY A 217 29.74 39.61 19.87
CA GLY A 217 30.21 40.19 21.13
C GLY A 217 29.11 40.66 22.09
N GLU A 218 27.84 40.44 21.78
CA GLU A 218 26.69 40.76 22.65
C GLU A 218 26.24 39.50 23.42
N GLU A 219 26.22 39.57 24.75
CA GLU A 219 25.59 38.55 25.59
C GLU A 219 24.11 38.90 25.76
N LEU A 220 23.23 38.02 25.30
CA LEU A 220 21.78 38.17 25.50
C LEU A 220 21.40 37.74 26.92
N ASP A 221 20.46 38.47 27.52
CA ASP A 221 19.85 38.04 28.77
C ASP A 221 18.93 36.83 28.58
N SER A 222 18.49 36.21 29.68
CA SER A 222 17.63 35.01 29.63
C SER A 222 16.29 35.24 28.92
N ALA A 223 15.74 36.46 28.97
CA ALA A 223 14.45 36.78 28.35
C ALA A 223 14.60 37.00 26.84
N GLN A 224 15.69 37.63 26.42
CA GLN A 224 16.06 37.82 25.01
C GLN A 224 16.40 36.49 24.34
N LEU A 225 17.08 35.59 25.04
CA LEU A 225 17.33 34.22 24.58
C LEU A 225 16.02 33.45 24.36
N ALA A 226 15.10 33.49 25.33
CA ALA A 226 13.78 32.87 25.20
C ALA A 226 12.98 33.44 24.03
N CYS A 227 12.94 34.78 23.89
CA CYS A 227 12.27 35.46 22.78
C CYS A 227 12.86 35.07 21.41
N HIS A 228 14.19 34.94 21.31
CA HIS A 228 14.84 34.46 20.10
C HIS A 228 14.46 33.01 19.79
N GLU A 229 14.45 32.14 20.80
CA GLU A 229 14.11 30.73 20.64
C GLU A 229 12.65 30.53 20.20
N GLU A 230 11.71 31.28 20.78
CA GLU A 230 10.31 31.34 20.36
C GLU A 230 10.15 31.81 18.91
N ALA A 231 10.87 32.88 18.52
CA ALA A 231 10.85 33.37 17.15
C ALA A 231 11.37 32.32 16.16
N VAL A 232 12.44 31.61 16.51
CA VAL A 232 12.99 30.50 15.72
C VAL A 232 11.99 29.34 15.65
N ALA A 233 11.31 29.02 16.74
CA ALA A 233 10.35 27.93 16.84
C ALA A 233 9.12 28.15 15.93
N VAL A 234 8.53 29.34 15.94
CA VAL A 234 7.40 29.69 15.07
C VAL A 234 7.84 29.76 13.61
N TYR A 235 8.97 30.42 13.33
CA TYR A 235 9.54 30.50 11.98
C TYR A 235 9.75 29.12 11.34
N SER A 236 10.31 28.19 12.10
CA SER A 236 10.64 26.84 11.63
C SER A 236 9.39 26.04 11.29
N ARG A 237 8.31 26.17 12.07
CA ARG A 237 7.02 25.51 11.81
C ARG A 237 6.34 26.00 10.54
N ILE A 238 6.29 27.32 10.34
CA ILE A 238 5.73 27.92 9.12
C ILE A 238 6.55 27.49 7.90
N LYS A 239 7.89 27.51 8.02
CA LYS A 239 8.80 27.09 6.97
C LYS A 239 8.61 25.62 6.59
N PHE A 240 8.50 24.73 7.57
CA PHE A 240 8.21 23.30 7.37
C PHE A 240 6.88 23.11 6.62
N CYS A 241 5.79 23.71 7.11
CA CYS A 241 4.47 23.56 6.51
C CYS A 241 4.45 24.09 5.07
N ARG A 242 5.11 25.22 4.80
CA ARG A 242 5.23 25.77 3.44
C ARG A 242 5.98 24.83 2.50
N PHE A 243 7.14 24.30 2.92
CA PHE A 243 7.90 23.37 2.08
C PHE A 243 7.15 22.07 1.83
N PHE A 244 6.49 21.53 2.84
CA PHE A 244 5.72 20.30 2.71
C PHE A 244 4.50 20.49 1.79
N GLN A 245 3.73 21.56 1.97
CA GLN A 245 2.64 21.92 1.07
C GLN A 245 3.12 22.12 -0.37
N GLN A 246 4.25 22.82 -0.57
CA GLN A 246 4.82 23.04 -1.90
C GLN A 246 5.28 21.71 -2.54
N ALA A 247 5.86 20.79 -1.77
CA ALA A 247 6.23 19.47 -2.26
C ALA A 247 5.01 18.68 -2.74
N LEU A 248 3.90 18.71 -1.98
CA LEU A 248 2.63 18.10 -2.38
C LEU A 248 2.06 18.74 -3.67
N VAL A 249 2.15 20.06 -3.83
CA VAL A 249 1.72 20.75 -5.05
C VAL A 249 2.53 20.27 -6.26
N VAL A 250 3.85 20.16 -6.12
CA VAL A 250 4.72 19.69 -7.22
C VAL A 250 4.47 18.21 -7.52
N PHE A 251 4.25 17.36 -6.52
CA PHE A 251 3.83 15.96 -6.73
C PHE A 251 2.51 15.81 -7.50
N ASN A 252 1.60 16.78 -7.41
CA ASN A 252 0.32 16.75 -8.12
C ASN A 252 0.44 17.18 -9.59
N LYS A 253 1.62 17.65 -10.04
CA LYS A 253 1.89 17.86 -11.47
C LYS A 253 1.90 16.50 -12.17
N LYS A 254 1.46 16.48 -13.44
CA LYS A 254 1.39 15.24 -14.22
C LYS A 254 2.79 14.85 -14.70
N GLY A 255 3.20 13.60 -14.43
CA GLY A 255 4.45 13.02 -14.94
C GLY A 255 5.62 13.13 -13.96
N SER A 256 6.82 12.87 -14.47
CA SER A 256 8.09 12.92 -13.69
C SER A 256 8.70 14.32 -13.57
N ASP A 257 8.06 15.34 -14.15
CA ASP A 257 8.57 16.71 -14.16
C ASP A 257 8.49 17.35 -12.77
N GLY A 258 9.64 17.77 -12.23
CA GLY A 258 9.73 18.42 -10.92
C GLY A 258 10.11 17.49 -9.76
N VAL A 259 10.44 16.22 -10.01
CA VAL A 259 10.92 15.29 -8.96
C VAL A 259 12.17 15.81 -8.24
N GLU A 260 13.11 16.45 -8.97
CA GLU A 260 14.29 17.08 -8.36
C GLU A 260 13.91 18.24 -7.41
N GLU A 261 12.92 19.04 -7.81
CA GLU A 261 12.41 20.12 -6.96
C GLU A 261 11.76 19.56 -5.70
N VAL A 262 11.00 18.46 -5.83
CA VAL A 262 10.40 17.76 -4.70
C VAL A 262 11.46 17.21 -3.76
N GLU A 263 12.49 16.52 -4.27
CA GLU A 263 13.59 16.02 -3.43
C GLU A 263 14.27 17.15 -2.65
N ARG A 264 14.50 18.30 -3.29
CA ARG A 264 15.05 19.49 -2.64
C ARG A 264 14.13 20.02 -1.53
N LEU A 265 12.82 20.15 -1.80
CA LEU A 265 11.83 20.62 -0.82
C LEU A 265 11.72 19.66 0.38
N LEU A 266 11.70 18.36 0.13
CA LEU A 266 11.64 17.33 1.17
C LEU A 266 12.93 17.30 2.01
N GLN A 267 14.10 17.49 1.39
CA GLN A 267 15.36 17.64 2.11
C GLN A 267 15.35 18.88 3.02
N GLN A 268 14.78 19.99 2.55
CA GLN A 268 14.61 21.19 3.37
C GLN A 268 13.64 20.96 4.55
N CYS A 269 12.61 20.12 4.39
CA CYS A 269 11.77 19.72 5.53
C CYS A 269 12.57 18.96 6.59
N LEU A 270 13.43 18.02 6.19
CA LEU A 270 14.28 17.24 7.11
C LEU A 270 15.27 18.12 7.87
N GLU A 271 15.81 19.17 7.25
CA GLU A 271 16.72 20.11 7.91
C GLU A 271 16.04 20.93 9.01
N VAL A 272 14.74 21.18 8.88
CA VAL A 272 13.97 22.02 9.81
C VAL A 272 13.37 21.21 10.96
N LEU A 273 13.07 19.92 10.74
CA LEU A 273 12.46 19.02 11.73
C LEU A 273 13.16 18.94 13.09
N PRO A 274 14.50 18.88 13.20
CA PRO A 274 15.18 18.86 14.49
C PRO A 274 14.87 20.08 15.36
N VAL A 275 14.63 21.25 14.73
CA VAL A 275 14.25 22.47 15.43
C VAL A 275 12.81 22.37 15.93
N LEU A 276 11.89 21.80 15.15
CA LEU A 276 10.51 21.55 15.62
C LEU A 276 10.55 20.66 16.87
N ARG A 277 11.23 19.51 16.79
CA ARG A 277 11.34 18.54 17.89
C ARG A 277 11.85 19.18 19.18
N ARG A 278 13.00 19.85 19.14
CA ARG A 278 13.58 20.46 20.36
C ARG A 278 12.77 21.62 20.95
N THR A 279 11.88 22.24 20.15
CA THR A 279 11.08 23.41 20.57
C THR A 279 9.61 23.07 20.84
N ILE A 280 9.23 21.79 20.95
CA ILE A 280 7.87 21.37 21.30
C ILE A 280 7.45 21.93 22.67
N ALA A 281 8.37 21.93 23.64
CA ALA A 281 8.12 22.38 25.01
C ALA A 281 7.76 23.88 25.12
N LEU A 282 8.14 24.70 24.14
CA LEU A 282 7.85 26.14 24.10
C LEU A 282 6.39 26.45 23.76
N GLY A 283 5.64 25.47 23.23
CA GLY A 283 4.22 25.63 22.96
C GLY A 283 3.37 25.54 24.21
N VAL A 284 2.15 26.08 24.12
CA VAL A 284 1.10 25.74 25.09
C VAL A 284 0.93 24.22 25.10
N GLN A 285 1.19 23.62 26.26
CA GLN A 285 1.04 22.19 26.45
C GLN A 285 -0.42 21.84 26.75
N PRO A 286 -0.88 20.65 26.35
CA PRO A 286 -2.20 20.16 26.77
C PRO A 286 -2.30 20.15 28.31
N ASP A 287 -3.42 20.63 28.84
CA ASP A 287 -3.71 20.55 30.28
C ASP A 287 -3.84 19.07 30.72
N PRO A 288 -2.96 18.57 31.61
CA PRO A 288 -3.02 17.19 32.09
C PRO A 288 -4.21 16.92 33.03
N ASN A 289 -4.87 17.96 33.54
CA ASN A 289 -5.96 17.88 34.52
C ASN A 289 -7.33 18.28 33.95
N ALA A 290 -7.46 18.51 32.63
CA ALA A 290 -8.71 18.92 32.01
C ALA A 290 -9.84 17.91 32.30
N GLU A 291 -10.98 18.39 32.83
CA GLU A 291 -12.15 17.57 33.17
C GLU A 291 -12.81 16.97 31.90
N GLY A 292 -12.85 15.64 31.81
CA GLY A 292 -13.48 14.85 30.74
C GLY A 292 -13.13 13.36 30.84
N THR A 293 -14.01 12.46 30.38
CA THR A 293 -13.88 11.00 30.55
C THR A 293 -12.77 10.31 29.76
N ASN A 294 -11.93 11.01 28.98
CA ASN A 294 -10.80 10.41 28.25
C ASN A 294 -9.55 11.33 28.28
N ARG A 295 -8.83 11.27 29.41
CA ARG A 295 -7.76 12.18 29.87
C ARG A 295 -6.50 12.34 28.98
N ALA A 296 -6.39 11.66 27.83
CA ALA A 296 -5.13 11.62 27.07
C ALA A 296 -5.29 11.57 25.53
N ASP A 297 -6.52 11.67 25.01
CA ASP A 297 -6.81 11.25 23.64
C ASP A 297 -7.06 12.41 22.65
N TYR A 298 -7.14 13.67 23.11
CA TYR A 298 -7.36 14.83 22.25
C TYR A 298 -6.62 16.10 22.71
N PRO A 299 -6.31 17.06 21.81
CA PRO A 299 -5.65 18.30 22.18
C PRO A 299 -6.58 19.18 23.02
N THR A 300 -6.08 19.65 24.17
CA THR A 300 -6.82 20.56 25.07
C THR A 300 -6.37 22.02 24.93
N VAL A 301 -5.50 22.33 23.97
CA VAL A 301 -5.08 23.70 23.67
C VAL A 301 -6.22 24.50 23.04
N MET A 302 -6.14 25.83 23.15
CA MET A 302 -7.12 26.75 22.57
C MET A 302 -7.38 26.44 21.09
N GLY A 303 -8.64 26.46 20.69
CA GLY A 303 -9.08 26.23 19.32
C GLY A 303 -9.46 24.79 19.00
N PHE A 304 -9.25 23.82 19.89
CA PHE A 304 -9.64 22.43 19.66
C PHE A 304 -10.89 22.06 20.46
N GLU A 305 -11.93 21.60 19.75
CA GLU A 305 -13.18 21.13 20.33
C GLU A 305 -13.48 19.72 19.79
N PRO A 306 -13.21 18.65 20.56
CA PRO A 306 -13.27 17.26 20.08
C PRO A 306 -14.67 16.81 19.67
N LEU A 307 -15.72 17.35 20.31
CA LEU A 307 -17.10 16.93 20.11
C LEU A 307 -17.87 17.84 19.13
N VAL A 308 -17.24 18.87 18.56
CA VAL A 308 -17.90 19.85 17.68
C VAL A 308 -18.59 19.19 16.48
N ASN A 309 -18.04 18.07 16.01
CA ASN A 309 -18.50 17.37 14.81
C ASN A 309 -19.26 16.07 15.12
N GLN A 310 -19.61 15.79 16.37
CA GLN A 310 -20.22 14.50 16.75
C GLN A 310 -21.49 14.19 15.94
N ARG A 311 -22.30 15.22 15.64
CA ARG A 311 -23.54 15.10 14.85
C ARG A 311 -23.32 14.89 13.35
N LEU A 312 -22.09 15.04 12.86
CA LEU A 312 -21.72 14.79 11.46
C LEU A 312 -21.30 13.33 11.23
N LEU A 313 -21.00 12.60 12.30
CA LEU A 313 -20.58 11.20 12.20
C LEU A 313 -21.77 10.32 11.78
N PRO A 314 -21.54 9.30 10.94
CA PRO A 314 -22.59 8.37 10.58
C PRO A 314 -23.10 7.63 11.82
N PRO A 315 -24.36 7.15 11.81
CA PRO A 315 -24.92 6.33 12.88
C PRO A 315 -24.18 4.99 12.89
N THR A 316 -23.05 4.96 13.59
CA THR A 316 -22.17 3.81 13.76
C THR A 316 -21.67 3.80 15.21
N PHE A 317 -21.12 2.67 15.65
CA PHE A 317 -20.51 2.57 16.98
C PHE A 317 -19.49 3.71 17.21
N PRO A 318 -19.52 4.39 18.36
CA PRO A 318 -18.59 5.47 18.66
C PRO A 318 -17.14 4.96 18.59
N ARG A 319 -16.37 5.51 17.64
CA ARG A 319 -14.94 5.22 17.53
C ARG A 319 -14.15 6.15 18.44
N TYR A 320 -13.42 5.59 19.40
CA TYR A 320 -12.46 6.33 20.21
C TYR A 320 -11.25 6.70 19.34
N THR A 321 -11.07 8.00 19.11
CA THR A 321 -9.93 8.53 18.36
C THR A 321 -8.91 9.05 19.34
N LYS A 322 -7.72 8.44 19.32
CA LYS A 322 -6.58 8.87 20.12
C LYS A 322 -5.63 9.67 19.25
N ILE A 323 -5.53 10.97 19.51
CA ILE A 323 -4.59 11.86 18.81
C ILE A 323 -3.16 11.49 19.19
N LYS A 324 -2.31 11.38 18.18
CA LYS A 324 -0.90 11.03 18.34
C LYS A 324 -0.15 12.08 19.17
N PRO A 325 0.75 11.70 20.08
CA PRO A 325 1.61 12.65 20.79
C PRO A 325 2.45 13.53 19.85
N ARG A 326 2.79 14.75 20.29
CA ARG A 326 3.56 15.71 19.48
C ARG A 326 4.96 15.20 19.10
N GLU A 327 5.64 14.49 20.00
CA GLU A 327 6.95 13.88 19.73
C GLU A 327 6.86 12.78 18.67
N ASP A 328 5.96 11.81 18.88
CA ASP A 328 5.68 10.72 17.94
C ASP A 328 5.22 11.25 16.56
N THR A 329 4.56 12.41 16.53
CA THR A 329 4.17 13.11 15.30
C THR A 329 5.41 13.56 14.52
N MET A 330 6.44 14.08 15.20
CA MET A 330 7.69 14.47 14.54
C MET A 330 8.45 13.26 13.99
N GLU A 331 8.50 12.15 14.72
CA GLU A 331 9.08 10.89 14.24
C GLU A 331 8.33 10.35 13.02
N TYR A 332 6.99 10.37 13.06
CA TYR A 332 6.17 9.96 11.92
C TYR A 332 6.41 10.84 10.69
N MET A 333 6.48 12.17 10.88
CA MET A 333 6.73 13.12 9.79
C MET A 333 8.13 12.93 9.18
N GLU A 334 9.16 12.72 9.99
CA GLU A 334 10.51 12.39 9.53
C GLU A 334 10.52 11.11 8.68
N ALA A 335 9.88 10.05 9.17
CA ALA A 335 9.74 8.79 8.44
C ALA A 335 8.92 8.93 7.16
N LEU A 336 7.84 9.71 7.18
CA LEU A 336 7.01 10.02 6.01
C LEU A 336 7.83 10.75 4.94
N ILE A 337 8.58 11.78 5.32
CA ILE A 337 9.42 12.53 4.38
C ILE A 337 10.51 11.64 3.80
N GLY A 338 11.13 10.78 4.62
CA GLY A 338 12.07 9.76 4.15
C GLY A 338 11.45 8.83 3.10
N ARG A 339 10.24 8.33 3.34
CA ARG A 339 9.49 7.52 2.37
C ARG A 339 9.17 8.29 1.10
N LEU A 340 8.69 9.54 1.21
CA LEU A 340 8.37 10.39 0.05
C LEU A 340 9.61 10.70 -0.81
N ARG A 341 10.80 10.82 -0.22
CA ARG A 341 12.05 10.91 -0.98
C ARG A 341 12.42 9.59 -1.64
N HIS A 342 12.21 8.46 -0.96
CA HIS A 342 12.49 7.16 -1.55
C HIS A 342 11.64 6.91 -2.80
N VAL A 343 10.34 7.24 -2.76
CA VAL A 343 9.44 7.00 -3.90
C VAL A 343 9.77 7.84 -5.13
N CYS A 344 10.43 9.00 -4.98
CA CYS A 344 10.95 9.78 -6.11
C CYS A 344 11.86 8.95 -7.04
N ARG A 345 12.54 7.93 -6.51
CA ARG A 345 13.44 7.07 -7.29
C ARG A 345 12.72 6.16 -8.28
N VAL A 346 11.40 6.01 -8.21
CA VAL A 346 10.61 5.19 -9.15
C VAL A 346 10.77 5.68 -10.60
N VAL A 347 11.05 6.97 -10.80
CA VAL A 347 11.27 7.55 -12.15
C VAL A 347 12.55 7.04 -12.81
N ASN A 348 13.48 6.48 -12.04
CA ASN A 348 14.72 5.90 -12.54
C ASN A 348 14.55 4.45 -13.00
N CYS A 349 13.37 3.84 -12.80
CA CYS A 349 13.08 2.50 -13.27
C CYS A 349 12.92 2.50 -14.80
N SER A 350 13.89 1.92 -15.50
CA SER A 350 13.93 1.88 -16.97
C SER A 350 13.08 0.79 -17.60
N SER A 351 12.61 -0.18 -16.82
CA SER A 351 11.82 -1.32 -17.29
C SER A 351 10.62 -1.60 -16.39
N PHE A 352 9.58 -2.21 -16.94
CA PHE A 352 8.41 -2.63 -16.16
C PHE A 352 8.79 -3.56 -14.99
N HIS A 353 9.68 -4.52 -15.22
CA HIS A 353 10.15 -5.44 -14.18
C HIS A 353 10.85 -4.71 -13.04
N SER A 354 11.75 -3.76 -13.35
CA SER A 354 12.41 -2.95 -12.31
C SER A 354 11.44 -2.08 -11.52
N ALA A 355 10.39 -1.55 -12.16
CA ALA A 355 9.36 -0.77 -11.49
C ALA A 355 8.51 -1.63 -10.53
N ILE A 356 8.07 -2.82 -10.97
CA ILE A 356 7.32 -3.76 -10.11
C ILE A 356 8.16 -4.27 -8.94
N ASP A 357 9.47 -4.45 -9.13
CA ASP A 357 10.38 -4.84 -8.06
C ASP A 357 10.59 -3.70 -7.06
N PHE A 358 10.78 -2.48 -7.55
CA PHE A 358 10.85 -1.29 -6.71
C PHE A 358 9.59 -1.09 -5.88
N LEU A 359 8.41 -1.15 -6.50
CA LEU A 359 7.13 -1.00 -5.82
C LEU A 359 6.87 -2.13 -4.83
N GLY A 360 7.23 -3.37 -5.19
CA GLY A 360 7.12 -4.53 -4.31
C GLY A 360 8.01 -4.39 -3.07
N GLU A 361 9.26 -3.97 -3.24
CA GLU A 361 10.18 -3.75 -2.13
C GLU A 361 9.75 -2.58 -1.25
N PHE A 362 9.32 -1.47 -1.85
CA PHE A 362 8.76 -0.35 -1.11
C PHE A 362 7.55 -0.77 -0.28
N SER A 363 6.66 -1.60 -0.83
CA SER A 363 5.49 -2.12 -0.11
C SER A 363 5.86 -2.95 1.13
N LYS A 364 6.96 -3.73 1.10
CA LYS A 364 7.44 -4.50 2.26
C LYS A 364 7.89 -3.63 3.43
N THR A 365 8.10 -2.32 3.21
CA THR A 365 8.46 -1.36 4.28
C THR A 365 7.25 -0.84 5.09
N TRP A 366 6.05 -1.39 4.85
CA TRP A 366 4.79 -0.98 5.49
C TRP A 366 4.52 0.54 5.36
N PRO A 367 4.56 1.10 4.14
CA PRO A 367 4.39 2.54 3.93
C PRO A 367 2.96 3.01 4.23
N CYS A 368 2.83 4.23 4.73
CA CYS A 368 1.52 4.84 4.99
C CYS A 368 0.78 5.18 3.70
N VAL A 369 -0.55 5.36 3.81
CA VAL A 369 -1.48 5.54 2.68
C VAL A 369 -1.08 6.66 1.72
N LEU A 370 -0.60 7.79 2.24
CA LEU A 370 -0.13 8.91 1.41
C LEU A 370 1.06 8.48 0.55
N SER A 371 2.11 7.91 1.16
CA SER A 371 3.31 7.51 0.42
C SER A 371 3.03 6.38 -0.60
N ARG A 372 2.11 5.47 -0.28
CA ARG A 372 1.59 4.47 -1.23
C ARG A 372 0.87 5.13 -2.41
N SER A 373 0.04 6.13 -2.14
CA SER A 373 -0.71 6.82 -3.18
C SER A 373 0.18 7.67 -4.08
N VAL A 374 1.17 8.36 -3.51
CA VAL A 374 2.12 9.19 -4.28
C VAL A 374 2.95 8.31 -5.23
N VAL A 375 3.51 7.18 -4.78
CA VAL A 375 4.32 6.34 -5.69
C VAL A 375 3.50 5.78 -6.86
N GLN A 376 2.25 5.42 -6.59
CA GLN A 376 1.32 4.95 -7.62
C GLN A 376 1.06 6.03 -8.67
N LEU A 377 0.79 7.27 -8.24
CA LEU A 377 0.52 8.38 -9.15
C LEU A 377 1.78 8.94 -9.84
N LEU A 378 2.95 8.78 -9.25
CA LEU A 378 4.21 9.08 -9.95
C LEU A 378 4.44 8.13 -11.12
N TYR A 379 4.24 6.83 -10.89
CA TYR A 379 4.45 5.83 -11.94
C TYR A 379 3.30 5.77 -12.95
N LEU A 380 2.05 5.86 -12.49
CA LEU A 380 0.81 5.85 -13.29
C LEU A 380 -0.04 7.12 -13.03
N PRO A 381 0.37 8.30 -13.53
CA PRO A 381 -0.35 9.55 -13.27
C PRO A 381 -1.75 9.63 -13.90
N CYS A 382 -2.01 8.84 -14.94
CA CYS A 382 -3.32 8.68 -15.54
C CYS A 382 -3.46 7.30 -16.23
N PRO A 383 -4.70 6.84 -16.47
CA PRO A 383 -4.93 5.53 -17.06
C PRO A 383 -4.15 5.31 -18.37
N GLY A 384 -3.39 4.21 -18.44
CA GLY A 384 -2.63 3.82 -19.62
C GLY A 384 -1.35 4.63 -19.90
N LYS A 385 -0.99 5.61 -19.06
CA LYS A 385 0.24 6.39 -19.18
C LYS A 385 1.20 6.09 -18.04
N VAL A 386 2.46 5.81 -18.40
CA VAL A 386 3.56 5.53 -17.46
C VAL A 386 4.49 6.73 -17.43
N LEU A 387 4.80 7.23 -16.23
CA LEU A 387 5.63 8.43 -16.00
C LEU A 387 5.17 9.67 -16.80
N GLY A 388 3.89 9.73 -17.17
CA GLY A 388 3.26 10.81 -17.94
C GLY A 388 3.44 10.74 -19.45
N ASN A 389 4.59 10.24 -19.93
CA ASN A 389 4.98 10.37 -21.34
C ASN A 389 4.90 9.07 -22.14
N LEU A 390 5.04 7.90 -21.49
CA LEU A 390 5.04 6.60 -22.16
C LEU A 390 3.63 5.99 -22.12
N THR A 391 3.26 5.23 -23.15
CA THR A 391 2.05 4.38 -23.07
C THR A 391 2.38 3.08 -22.36
N MET A 392 1.42 2.52 -21.62
CA MET A 392 1.58 1.23 -20.98
C MET A 392 1.90 0.13 -22.02
N VAL A 393 1.30 0.18 -23.21
CA VAL A 393 1.59 -0.74 -24.31
C VAL A 393 3.06 -0.68 -24.72
N ASP A 394 3.62 0.52 -24.89
CA ASP A 394 5.04 0.67 -25.26
C ASP A 394 5.97 0.14 -24.17
N VAL A 395 5.64 0.38 -22.91
CA VAL A 395 6.38 -0.15 -21.74
C VAL A 395 6.33 -1.68 -21.71
N LEU A 396 5.17 -2.28 -21.97
CA LEU A 396 5.02 -3.74 -22.04
C LEU A 396 5.75 -4.32 -23.25
N LYS A 397 5.68 -3.67 -24.41
CA LYS A 397 6.41 -4.05 -25.61
C LYS A 397 7.92 -4.08 -25.34
N GLU A 398 8.45 -3.09 -24.64
CA GLU A 398 9.85 -3.07 -24.24
C GLU A 398 10.18 -4.10 -23.16
N SER A 399 9.28 -4.36 -22.22
CA SER A 399 9.43 -5.46 -21.25
C SER A 399 9.58 -6.81 -21.94
N VAL A 400 8.75 -7.11 -22.95
CA VAL A 400 8.85 -8.35 -23.73
C VAL A 400 10.18 -8.41 -24.50
N ARG A 401 10.60 -7.29 -25.12
CA ARG A 401 11.88 -7.21 -25.85
C ARG A 401 13.09 -7.45 -24.95
N ALA A 402 13.09 -6.83 -23.76
CA ALA A 402 14.15 -7.00 -22.78
C ALA A 402 14.20 -8.43 -22.22
N PHE A 403 13.04 -9.05 -22.02
CA PHE A 403 12.92 -10.38 -21.43
C PHE A 403 13.28 -11.53 -22.38
N ILE A 404 12.75 -11.54 -23.61
CA ILE A 404 12.90 -12.71 -24.51
C ILE A 404 13.21 -12.35 -25.97
N ARG A 405 13.09 -11.06 -26.35
CA ARG A 405 13.38 -10.53 -27.70
C ARG A 405 12.69 -11.34 -28.82
N PRO A 406 11.35 -11.38 -28.85
CA PRO A 406 10.63 -12.18 -29.83
C PRO A 406 10.91 -11.67 -31.25
N PRO A 407 10.98 -12.56 -32.25
CA PRO A 407 11.30 -12.19 -33.64
C PRO A 407 10.44 -11.05 -34.18
N VAL A 408 9.13 -11.09 -33.95
CA VAL A 408 8.17 -10.07 -34.41
C VAL A 408 8.45 -8.66 -33.86
N LEU A 409 9.16 -8.53 -32.73
CA LEU A 409 9.54 -7.24 -32.14
C LEU A 409 10.99 -6.81 -32.42
N SER A 410 11.76 -7.61 -33.17
CA SER A 410 13.16 -7.30 -33.50
C SER A 410 13.28 -6.19 -34.53
N GLN A 411 14.01 -5.12 -34.19
CA GLN A 411 14.24 -3.93 -35.03
C GLN A 411 15.49 -4.03 -35.93
N ARG A 412 16.26 -5.12 -35.87
CA ARG A 412 17.53 -5.26 -36.61
C ARG A 412 17.45 -6.35 -37.68
N GLY A 413 17.86 -6.00 -38.90
CA GLY A 413 17.99 -6.92 -40.05
C GLY A 413 16.73 -7.02 -40.91
N ASN A 414 16.83 -7.77 -42.01
CA ASN A 414 15.75 -8.05 -42.96
C ASN A 414 14.73 -9.02 -42.33
N ASN A 415 14.05 -8.58 -41.26
CA ASN A 415 13.16 -9.38 -40.44
C ASN A 415 11.76 -9.44 -41.07
N ALA A 416 11.53 -10.43 -41.93
CA ALA A 416 10.30 -10.58 -42.69
C ALA A 416 9.04 -10.64 -41.77
N LEU A 417 9.13 -11.29 -40.60
CA LEU A 417 8.01 -11.38 -39.67
C LEU A 417 7.71 -10.06 -38.95
N GLY A 418 8.75 -9.31 -38.56
CA GLY A 418 8.59 -7.98 -37.96
C GLY A 418 8.01 -6.94 -38.92
N ASN A 419 8.12 -7.17 -40.23
CA ASN A 419 7.52 -6.34 -41.28
C ASN A 419 6.13 -6.83 -41.72
N HIS A 420 5.65 -7.97 -41.23
CA HIS A 420 4.34 -8.50 -41.59
C HIS A 420 3.22 -7.74 -40.84
N PRO A 421 2.35 -6.97 -41.54
CA PRO A 421 1.39 -6.07 -40.88
C PRO A 421 0.43 -6.81 -39.94
N HIS A 422 -0.16 -7.92 -40.41
CA HIS A 422 -1.05 -8.73 -39.58
C HIS A 422 -0.39 -9.28 -38.29
N ALA A 423 0.88 -9.71 -38.36
CA ALA A 423 1.59 -10.22 -37.17
C ALA A 423 1.82 -9.10 -36.13
N ARG A 424 2.08 -7.87 -36.58
CA ARG A 424 2.21 -6.71 -35.68
C ARG A 424 0.87 -6.33 -35.07
N GLU A 425 -0.20 -6.32 -35.86
CA GLU A 425 -1.56 -6.05 -35.37
C GLU A 425 -1.98 -7.05 -34.28
N LEU A 426 -1.72 -8.35 -34.48
CA LEU A 426 -2.01 -9.38 -33.47
C LEU A 426 -1.25 -9.15 -32.17
N VAL A 427 0.05 -8.82 -32.26
CA VAL A 427 0.89 -8.54 -31.08
C VAL A 427 0.44 -7.26 -30.38
N ASP A 428 0.13 -6.21 -31.12
CA ASP A 428 -0.34 -4.95 -30.53
C ASP A 428 -1.72 -5.12 -29.90
N ALA A 429 -2.63 -5.92 -30.47
CA ALA A 429 -3.91 -6.27 -29.87
C ALA A 429 -3.73 -7.04 -28.54
N PHE A 430 -2.86 -8.05 -28.53
CA PHE A 430 -2.53 -8.80 -27.31
C PHE A 430 -1.91 -7.91 -26.22
N LEU A 431 -0.97 -7.02 -26.58
CA LEU A 431 -0.35 -6.11 -25.61
C LEU A 431 -1.35 -5.07 -25.09
N ASN A 432 -2.34 -4.65 -25.89
CA ASN A 432 -3.44 -3.83 -25.41
C ASN A 432 -4.28 -4.57 -24.36
N HIS A 433 -4.58 -5.86 -24.55
CA HIS A 433 -5.27 -6.67 -23.53
C HIS A 433 -4.44 -6.82 -22.25
N CYS A 434 -3.10 -6.88 -22.37
CA CYS A 434 -2.20 -6.92 -21.23
C CYS A 434 -2.21 -5.63 -20.38
N VAL A 435 -2.62 -4.47 -20.92
CA VAL A 435 -2.58 -3.19 -20.19
C VAL A 435 -3.30 -3.28 -18.85
N ARG A 436 -4.53 -3.80 -18.83
CA ARG A 436 -5.33 -3.85 -17.60
C ARG A 436 -4.69 -4.76 -16.52
N PRO A 437 -4.41 -6.05 -16.75
CA PRO A 437 -3.83 -6.91 -15.70
C PRO A 437 -2.46 -6.43 -15.21
N PHE A 438 -1.65 -5.84 -16.09
CA PHE A 438 -0.35 -5.31 -15.71
C PHE A 438 -0.45 -3.97 -14.96
N THR A 439 -1.44 -3.13 -15.25
CA THR A 439 -1.79 -1.99 -14.40
C THR A 439 -2.28 -2.46 -13.03
N SER A 440 -3.09 -3.54 -12.97
CA SER A 440 -3.51 -4.15 -11.71
C SER A 440 -2.31 -4.61 -10.87
N MET A 441 -1.26 -5.17 -11.46
CA MET A 441 -0.01 -5.52 -10.72
C MET A 441 0.61 -4.32 -10.02
N VAL A 442 0.64 -3.17 -10.71
CA VAL A 442 1.15 -1.91 -10.14
C VAL A 442 0.23 -1.47 -8.99
N HIS A 443 -1.07 -1.39 -9.21
CA HIS A 443 -2.02 -0.95 -8.17
C HIS A 443 -2.02 -1.86 -6.94
N ILE A 444 -1.99 -3.19 -7.14
CA ILE A 444 -1.92 -4.17 -6.06
C ILE A 444 -0.76 -3.84 -5.13
N SER A 445 0.45 -3.59 -5.65
CA SER A 445 1.61 -3.23 -4.82
C SER A 445 1.42 -1.98 -3.95
N GLY A 446 0.45 -1.11 -4.30
CA GLY A 446 0.09 0.08 -3.55
C GLY A 446 -0.92 -0.16 -2.42
N HIS A 447 -1.59 -1.31 -2.34
CA HIS A 447 -2.52 -1.62 -1.24
C HIS A 447 -1.81 -2.05 0.05
N ASN A 448 -2.52 -2.13 1.17
CA ASN A 448 -2.02 -2.80 2.37
C ASN A 448 -1.76 -4.30 2.10
N ARG A 449 -0.95 -4.96 2.94
CA ARG A 449 -0.47 -6.33 2.70
C ARG A 449 -1.60 -7.38 2.67
N ALA A 450 -2.64 -7.21 3.49
CA ALA A 450 -3.80 -8.11 3.50
C ALA A 450 -4.58 -8.00 2.18
N ARG A 451 -4.91 -6.77 1.77
CA ARG A 451 -5.63 -6.50 0.52
C ARG A 451 -4.83 -6.85 -0.72
N GLN A 452 -3.50 -6.79 -0.65
CA GLN A 452 -2.66 -7.34 -1.70
C GLN A 452 -2.94 -8.82 -1.93
N ARG A 453 -2.93 -9.62 -0.86
CA ARG A 453 -3.17 -11.06 -0.96
C ARG A 453 -4.55 -11.37 -1.55
N ASP A 454 -5.58 -10.64 -1.13
CA ASP A 454 -6.93 -10.79 -1.67
C ASP A 454 -6.95 -10.50 -3.19
N LYS A 455 -6.43 -9.33 -3.60
CA LYS A 455 -6.45 -8.91 -5.01
C LYS A 455 -5.53 -9.76 -5.91
N LEU A 456 -4.49 -10.40 -5.35
CA LEU A 456 -3.67 -11.35 -6.10
C LEU A 456 -4.49 -12.56 -6.59
N THR A 457 -5.55 -12.97 -5.87
CA THR A 457 -6.41 -14.09 -6.31
C THR A 457 -7.16 -13.74 -7.60
N HIS A 458 -7.78 -12.56 -7.66
CA HIS A 458 -8.43 -12.06 -8.87
C HIS A 458 -7.43 -11.81 -10.01
N LEU A 459 -6.23 -11.33 -9.70
CA LEU A 459 -5.19 -11.15 -10.72
C LEU A 459 -4.78 -12.50 -11.34
N LEU A 460 -4.75 -13.60 -10.58
CA LEU A 460 -4.45 -14.93 -11.14
C LEU A 460 -5.50 -15.38 -12.16
N GLU A 461 -6.79 -15.07 -11.94
CA GLU A 461 -7.85 -15.33 -12.91
C GLU A 461 -7.66 -14.52 -14.20
N GLU A 462 -7.33 -13.21 -14.09
CA GLU A 462 -7.03 -12.38 -15.26
C GLU A 462 -5.78 -12.88 -16.01
N LEU A 463 -4.74 -13.31 -15.29
CA LEU A 463 -3.52 -13.85 -15.88
C LEU A 463 -3.71 -15.23 -16.52
N ALA A 464 -4.65 -16.04 -16.03
CA ALA A 464 -5.03 -17.31 -16.66
C ALA A 464 -5.55 -17.08 -18.08
N VAL A 465 -6.43 -16.08 -18.26
CA VAL A 465 -6.96 -15.70 -19.57
C VAL A 465 -5.84 -15.22 -20.50
N LEU A 466 -4.94 -14.36 -20.00
CA LEU A 466 -3.79 -13.90 -20.78
C LEU A 466 -2.84 -15.03 -21.18
N GLN A 467 -2.71 -16.08 -20.36
CA GLN A 467 -1.87 -17.22 -20.68
C GLN A 467 -2.41 -18.00 -21.89
N ASP A 468 -3.71 -18.23 -21.96
CA ASP A 468 -4.37 -18.87 -23.10
C ASP A 468 -4.29 -17.99 -24.36
N GLU A 469 -4.53 -16.68 -24.23
CA GLU A 469 -4.34 -15.74 -25.34
C GLU A 469 -2.90 -15.73 -25.87
N ALA A 470 -1.90 -15.78 -24.98
CA ALA A 470 -0.49 -15.82 -25.37
C ALA A 470 -0.13 -17.11 -26.13
N ASP A 471 -0.68 -18.26 -25.72
CA ASP A 471 -0.46 -19.54 -26.39
C ASP A 471 -1.05 -19.57 -27.80
N ARG A 472 -2.27 -19.05 -27.96
CA ARG A 472 -2.89 -18.87 -29.27
C ARG A 472 -2.09 -17.91 -30.15
N LEU A 473 -1.60 -16.80 -29.58
CA LEU A 473 -0.77 -15.83 -30.31
C LEU A 473 0.51 -16.48 -30.83
N ASP A 474 1.25 -17.18 -29.96
CA ASP A 474 2.48 -17.88 -30.35
C ASP A 474 2.21 -18.96 -31.42
N THR A 475 1.10 -19.69 -31.31
CA THR A 475 0.67 -20.68 -32.32
C THR A 475 0.39 -20.03 -33.69
N VAL A 476 -0.33 -18.92 -33.72
CA VAL A 476 -0.63 -18.19 -34.96
C VAL A 476 0.64 -17.59 -35.56
N LEU A 477 1.49 -16.95 -34.75
CA LEU A 477 2.76 -16.40 -35.22
C LEU A 477 3.66 -17.48 -35.79
N HIS A 478 3.72 -18.65 -35.16
CA HIS A 478 4.45 -19.80 -35.68
C HIS A 478 3.91 -20.24 -37.05
N SER A 479 2.59 -20.31 -37.22
CA SER A 479 1.97 -20.67 -38.50
C SER A 479 2.26 -19.67 -39.63
N ILE A 480 2.28 -18.37 -39.32
CA ILE A 480 2.67 -17.31 -40.27
C ILE A 480 4.14 -17.49 -40.65
N SER A 481 4.99 -17.73 -39.67
CA SER A 481 6.43 -17.99 -39.87
C SER A 481 6.68 -19.15 -40.83
N LEU A 482 6.00 -20.29 -40.65
CA LEU A 482 6.14 -21.47 -41.51
C LEU A 482 5.69 -21.22 -42.96
N LYS A 483 4.60 -20.45 -43.15
CA LYS A 483 4.12 -20.04 -44.48
C LYS A 483 5.10 -19.12 -45.20
N MET A 484 5.85 -18.31 -44.47
CA MET A 484 6.90 -17.46 -45.04
C MET A 484 8.17 -18.26 -45.36
N GLU A 485 8.56 -19.21 -44.52
CA GLU A 485 9.74 -20.07 -44.73
C GLU A 485 9.59 -21.04 -45.91
N SER A 486 8.37 -21.43 -46.26
CA SER A 486 8.12 -22.27 -47.45
C SER A 486 8.55 -21.61 -48.77
N SER A 487 8.89 -20.30 -48.74
CA SER A 487 9.44 -19.56 -49.88
C SER A 487 10.98 -19.42 -49.90
N LEU A 488 11.70 -19.85 -48.85
CA LEU A 488 13.18 -19.74 -48.74
C LEU A 488 13.79 -20.99 -48.08
N PRO A 489 14.66 -21.76 -48.77
CA PRO A 489 15.11 -23.07 -48.30
C PRO A 489 16.31 -22.99 -47.34
N HIS A 490 16.27 -22.24 -46.23
CA HIS A 490 17.33 -22.30 -45.20
C HIS A 490 16.82 -22.13 -43.76
N GLN A 491 16.85 -23.25 -43.03
CA GLN A 491 16.72 -23.48 -41.58
C GLN A 491 15.35 -23.24 -40.91
N PRO A 492 14.85 -24.21 -40.11
CA PRO A 492 13.58 -24.07 -39.38
C PRO A 492 13.70 -23.03 -38.25
N GLN A 493 12.84 -22.02 -38.24
CA GLN A 493 12.65 -21.16 -37.08
C GLN A 493 11.87 -21.91 -36.00
N GLN A 494 12.54 -22.28 -34.90
CA GLN A 494 11.86 -22.64 -33.66
C GLN A 494 11.31 -21.37 -33.00
N GLN A 495 10.20 -20.84 -33.53
CA GLN A 495 9.41 -19.79 -32.88
C GLN A 495 8.42 -20.44 -31.92
N LEU A 496 8.87 -20.87 -30.74
CA LEU A 496 8.01 -21.56 -29.80
C LEU A 496 7.85 -20.73 -28.53
N ALA A 497 6.62 -20.32 -28.22
CA ALA A 497 6.19 -19.89 -26.88
C ALA A 497 6.91 -18.65 -26.31
N CYS A 498 7.20 -17.60 -27.10
CA CYS A 498 7.84 -16.38 -26.59
C CYS A 498 6.92 -15.61 -25.64
N PHE A 499 5.70 -15.30 -26.09
CA PHE A 499 4.72 -14.56 -25.30
C PHE A 499 4.20 -15.44 -24.15
N THR A 500 3.97 -16.73 -24.40
CA THR A 500 3.59 -17.71 -23.38
C THR A 500 4.63 -17.78 -22.26
N THR A 501 5.94 -17.78 -22.59
CA THR A 501 6.99 -17.79 -21.57
C THR A 501 7.06 -16.49 -20.77
N TRP A 502 6.83 -15.34 -21.41
CA TRP A 502 6.77 -14.04 -20.72
C TRP A 502 5.57 -13.93 -19.78
N VAL A 503 4.37 -14.31 -20.21
CA VAL A 503 3.18 -14.33 -19.34
C VAL A 503 3.35 -15.35 -18.21
N LEU A 504 3.88 -16.54 -18.51
CA LEU A 504 4.14 -17.58 -17.50
C LEU A 504 5.06 -17.08 -16.39
N HIS A 505 6.09 -16.31 -16.72
CA HIS A 505 6.97 -15.71 -15.72
C HIS A 505 6.15 -14.85 -14.72
N HIS A 506 5.25 -14.00 -15.20
CA HIS A 506 4.40 -13.17 -14.34
C HIS A 506 3.37 -13.99 -13.54
N VAL A 507 2.79 -15.03 -14.14
CA VAL A 507 1.92 -16.00 -13.43
C VAL A 507 2.66 -16.61 -12.25
N LEU A 508 3.86 -17.16 -12.49
CA LEU A 508 4.67 -17.81 -11.46
C LEU A 508 5.08 -16.82 -10.35
N ARG A 509 5.45 -15.59 -10.72
CA ARG A 509 5.75 -14.53 -9.72
C ARG A 509 4.54 -14.23 -8.84
N THR A 510 3.35 -14.14 -9.42
CA THR A 510 2.09 -13.89 -8.70
C THR A 510 1.74 -15.06 -7.77
N MET A 511 1.86 -16.31 -8.24
CA MET A 511 1.63 -17.50 -7.42
C MET A 511 2.60 -17.58 -6.23
N ILE A 512 3.89 -17.33 -6.46
CA ILE A 512 4.91 -17.31 -5.40
C ILE A 512 4.61 -16.20 -4.39
N ARG A 513 4.29 -14.99 -4.84
CA ARG A 513 3.91 -13.87 -3.96
C ARG A 513 2.68 -14.19 -3.13
N TYR A 514 1.66 -14.84 -3.72
CA TYR A 514 0.46 -15.28 -3.00
C TYR A 514 0.82 -16.24 -1.86
N LEU A 515 1.59 -17.30 -2.13
CA LEU A 515 1.98 -18.24 -1.08
C LEU A 515 2.82 -17.56 0.01
N LEU A 516 3.83 -16.78 -0.37
CA LEU A 516 4.72 -16.13 0.60
C LEU A 516 3.95 -15.12 1.47
N SER A 517 2.98 -14.39 0.92
CA SER A 517 2.14 -13.46 1.68
C SER A 517 1.38 -14.13 2.83
N GLY A 518 1.05 -15.43 2.71
CA GLY A 518 0.41 -16.14 3.81
C GLY A 518 1.31 -16.39 5.01
N PHE A 519 2.64 -16.44 4.85
CA PHE A 519 3.56 -16.43 6.00
C PHE A 519 3.64 -15.05 6.65
N GLU A 520 3.72 -14.00 5.82
CA GLU A 520 3.83 -12.62 6.29
C GLU A 520 2.59 -12.17 7.09
N LEU A 521 1.42 -12.66 6.68
CA LEU A 521 0.13 -12.41 7.31
C LEU A 521 -0.26 -13.47 8.36
N GLU A 522 0.65 -14.38 8.70
CA GLU A 522 0.45 -15.43 9.71
C GLU A 522 -0.79 -16.31 9.46
N LEU A 523 -1.10 -16.58 8.19
CA LEU A 523 -2.29 -17.35 7.76
C LEU A 523 -2.07 -18.87 7.78
N TYR A 524 -0.82 -19.32 7.96
CA TYR A 524 -0.45 -20.72 7.99
C TYR A 524 -0.05 -21.15 9.39
N SER A 525 -0.61 -22.27 9.84
CA SER A 525 -0.12 -22.95 11.04
C SER A 525 1.14 -23.76 10.76
N ALA A 526 1.96 -24.04 11.77
CA ALA A 526 3.23 -24.77 11.61
C ALA A 526 3.10 -26.13 10.91
N HIS A 527 2.00 -26.84 11.12
CA HIS A 527 1.72 -28.13 10.46
C HIS A 527 1.38 -28.00 8.96
N GLU A 528 1.07 -26.80 8.49
CA GLU A 528 0.79 -26.49 7.08
C GLU A 528 2.07 -26.15 6.30
N TYR A 529 3.14 -25.75 6.99
CA TYR A 529 4.38 -25.31 6.35
C TYR A 529 4.96 -26.36 5.40
N GLY A 530 4.76 -27.65 5.70
CA GLY A 530 5.30 -28.76 4.93
C GLY A 530 4.86 -28.71 3.47
N TYR A 531 3.55 -28.68 3.20
CA TYR A 531 3.04 -28.64 1.83
C TYR A 531 3.21 -27.27 1.15
N ILE A 532 3.23 -26.16 1.91
CA ILE A 532 3.49 -24.84 1.33
C ILE A 532 4.93 -24.75 0.82
N TYR A 533 5.92 -25.08 1.64
CA TYR A 533 7.32 -25.09 1.21
C TYR A 533 7.63 -26.17 0.19
N TRP A 534 6.95 -27.32 0.25
CA TRP A 534 7.03 -28.34 -0.79
C TRP A 534 6.58 -27.80 -2.15
N TYR A 535 5.41 -27.14 -2.20
CA TYR A 535 4.86 -26.60 -3.45
C TYR A 535 5.78 -25.51 -4.03
N LEU A 536 6.36 -24.67 -3.18
CA LEU A 536 7.38 -23.70 -3.60
C LEU A 536 8.63 -24.41 -4.15
N TYR A 537 9.13 -25.43 -3.46
CA TYR A 537 10.37 -26.17 -3.76
C TYR A 537 10.28 -27.01 -5.04
N GLU A 538 9.38 -27.98 -5.06
CA GLU A 538 9.29 -28.96 -6.16
C GLU A 538 8.61 -28.39 -7.39
N PHE A 539 7.68 -27.44 -7.19
CA PHE A 539 6.84 -26.96 -8.28
C PHE A 539 7.21 -25.54 -8.73
N LEU A 540 6.86 -24.51 -7.96
CA LEU A 540 6.87 -23.13 -8.46
C LEU A 540 8.27 -22.61 -8.80
N TYR A 541 9.27 -22.80 -7.96
CA TYR A 541 10.63 -22.35 -8.28
C TYR A 541 11.26 -23.18 -9.40
N GLY A 542 10.94 -24.47 -9.52
CA GLY A 542 11.37 -25.30 -10.65
C GLY A 542 10.85 -24.76 -11.99
N TRP A 543 9.56 -24.43 -12.05
CA TRP A 543 8.95 -23.77 -13.21
C TRP A 543 9.52 -22.38 -13.48
N MET A 544 9.80 -21.59 -12.43
CA MET A 544 10.43 -20.27 -12.57
C MET A 544 11.81 -20.37 -13.23
N ILE A 545 12.66 -21.28 -12.73
CA ILE A 545 14.00 -21.52 -13.29
C ILE A 545 13.89 -21.98 -14.74
N SER A 546 12.94 -22.86 -15.06
CA SER A 546 12.70 -23.33 -16.43
C SER A 546 12.27 -22.19 -17.36
N ALA A 547 11.33 -21.35 -16.93
CA ALA A 547 10.87 -20.20 -17.71
C ALA A 547 12.01 -19.20 -18.00
N LEU A 548 12.81 -18.85 -16.98
CA LEU A 548 13.97 -17.97 -17.13
C LEU A 548 15.05 -18.59 -18.03
N SER A 549 15.33 -19.89 -17.87
CA SER A 549 16.31 -20.61 -18.70
C SER A 549 15.87 -20.69 -20.17
N ARG A 550 14.57 -20.87 -20.43
CA ARG A 550 14.01 -20.79 -21.79
C ARG A 550 14.19 -19.39 -22.37
N ALA A 551 13.89 -18.33 -21.61
CA ALA A 551 14.08 -16.95 -22.06
C ALA A 551 15.56 -16.67 -22.41
N ASP A 552 16.51 -17.08 -21.58
CA ASP A 552 17.95 -16.96 -21.87
C ASP A 552 18.35 -17.73 -23.13
N ALA A 553 17.84 -18.95 -23.33
CA ALA A 553 18.11 -19.73 -24.54
C ALA A 553 17.64 -19.01 -25.81
N PHE A 554 16.45 -18.42 -25.78
CA PHE A 554 15.94 -17.60 -26.90
C PHE A 554 16.79 -16.36 -27.15
N LEU A 555 17.19 -15.65 -26.11
CA LEU A 555 18.05 -14.47 -26.24
C LEU A 555 19.39 -14.82 -26.90
N MET A 556 20.01 -15.94 -26.49
CA MET A 556 21.26 -16.43 -27.10
C MET A 556 21.10 -16.83 -28.56
N GLU A 557 19.97 -17.47 -28.92
CA GLU A 557 19.69 -17.85 -30.29
C GLU A 557 19.51 -16.63 -31.20
N GLN A 558 18.77 -15.62 -30.73
CA GLN A 558 18.58 -14.36 -31.46
C GLN A 558 19.89 -13.60 -31.66
N GLU A 559 20.75 -13.54 -30.64
CA GLU A 559 22.07 -12.93 -30.79
C GLU A 559 22.96 -13.68 -31.79
N ALA A 560 22.93 -15.01 -31.75
CA ALA A 560 23.71 -15.83 -32.68
C ALA A 560 23.26 -15.61 -34.13
N ARG A 561 21.95 -15.46 -34.37
CA ARG A 561 21.38 -15.13 -35.67
C ARG A 561 21.79 -13.73 -36.14
N ALA A 562 21.66 -12.73 -35.27
CA ALA A 562 22.07 -11.36 -35.59
C ALA A 562 23.56 -11.28 -35.96
N GLU A 563 24.41 -12.02 -35.25
CA GLU A 563 25.85 -12.08 -35.57
C GLU A 563 26.14 -12.79 -36.89
N GLN A 564 25.41 -13.87 -37.19
CA GLN A 564 25.53 -14.60 -38.46
C GLN A 564 25.09 -13.73 -39.65
N GLN A 565 24.02 -12.94 -39.51
CA GLN A 565 23.59 -11.99 -40.53
C GLN A 565 24.60 -10.86 -40.75
N ARG A 566 25.33 -10.42 -39.70
CA ARG A 566 26.36 -9.38 -39.81
C ARG A 566 27.68 -9.88 -40.40
N THR A 567 28.07 -11.11 -40.09
CA THR A 567 29.42 -11.64 -40.42
C THR A 567 29.43 -12.63 -41.58
N GLY A 568 28.26 -13.12 -42.03
CA GLY A 568 28.14 -14.13 -43.09
C GLY A 568 28.73 -15.50 -42.74
N ARG A 569 29.23 -15.69 -41.50
CA ARG A 569 29.87 -16.94 -41.04
C ARG A 569 29.12 -17.51 -39.83
N PRO A 570 28.94 -18.83 -39.75
CA PRO A 570 28.31 -19.45 -38.58
C PRO A 570 29.17 -19.23 -37.33
N VAL A 571 28.54 -18.77 -36.24
CA VAL A 571 29.20 -18.54 -34.95
C VAL A 571 29.71 -19.87 -34.38
N LYS A 572 31.04 -20.02 -34.20
CA LYS A 572 31.65 -21.20 -33.55
C LYS A 572 31.07 -21.41 -32.15
N LYS A 573 30.60 -22.63 -31.84
CA LYS A 573 29.94 -23.01 -30.55
C LYS A 573 30.71 -22.55 -29.30
N GLY A 574 32.04 -22.54 -29.33
CA GLY A 574 32.88 -22.11 -28.19
C GLY A 574 32.83 -20.62 -27.83
N LYS A 575 32.47 -19.73 -28.76
CA LYS A 575 32.30 -18.28 -28.47
C LYS A 575 30.94 -17.98 -27.82
N ARG A 576 29.93 -18.84 -27.99
CA ARG A 576 28.57 -18.64 -27.41
C ARG A 576 28.56 -18.69 -25.89
N ARG A 577 29.49 -19.46 -25.27
CA ARG A 577 29.58 -19.64 -23.81
C ARG A 577 30.21 -18.47 -23.03
N LYS A 578 30.81 -17.47 -23.70
CA LYS A 578 31.57 -16.40 -23.01
C LYS A 578 30.76 -15.13 -22.70
N LYS A 579 29.52 -15.01 -23.18
CA LYS A 579 28.67 -13.84 -22.90
C LYS A 579 27.79 -14.09 -21.66
N PRO A 580 27.67 -13.12 -20.74
CA PRO A 580 26.79 -13.25 -19.58
C PRO A 580 25.32 -13.32 -20.02
N CYS A 581 24.57 -14.25 -19.44
CA CYS A 581 23.14 -14.42 -19.70
C CYS A 581 22.36 -13.37 -18.88
N PRO A 582 21.42 -12.61 -19.49
CA PRO A 582 20.69 -11.55 -18.79
C PRO A 582 19.95 -12.02 -17.53
N HIS A 583 19.37 -13.23 -17.55
CA HIS A 583 18.58 -13.75 -16.43
C HIS A 583 19.39 -14.60 -15.44
N SER A 584 20.71 -14.72 -15.65
CA SER A 584 21.59 -15.57 -14.81
C SER A 584 21.47 -15.27 -13.32
N ARG A 585 21.43 -13.99 -12.93
CA ARG A 585 21.28 -13.57 -11.53
C ARG A 585 19.94 -14.03 -10.95
N GLU A 586 18.84 -13.84 -11.68
CA GLU A 586 17.50 -14.23 -11.24
C GLU A 586 17.34 -15.75 -11.14
N ILE A 587 17.98 -16.50 -12.03
CA ILE A 587 18.04 -17.96 -11.98
C ILE A 587 18.74 -18.42 -10.70
N VAL A 588 19.91 -17.86 -10.38
CA VAL A 588 20.66 -18.21 -9.15
C VAL A 588 19.85 -17.86 -7.90
N ILE A 589 19.17 -16.71 -7.88
CA ILE A 589 18.28 -16.33 -6.76
C ILE A 589 17.10 -17.30 -6.65
N SER A 590 16.48 -17.67 -7.76
CA SER A 590 15.36 -18.63 -7.77
C SER A 590 15.82 -20.02 -7.30
N GLN A 591 17.03 -20.45 -7.68
CA GLN A 591 17.65 -21.69 -7.20
C GLN A 591 17.97 -21.63 -5.70
N ALA A 592 18.41 -20.48 -5.19
CA ALA A 592 18.66 -20.29 -3.77
C ALA A 592 17.36 -20.41 -2.96
N TYR A 593 16.29 -19.73 -3.40
CA TYR A 593 14.97 -19.86 -2.76
C TYR A 593 14.38 -21.26 -2.89
N GLN A 594 14.57 -21.93 -4.05
CA GLN A 594 14.19 -23.33 -4.23
C GLN A 594 14.86 -24.20 -3.17
N ASN A 595 16.19 -24.15 -3.06
CA ASN A 595 16.94 -24.93 -2.09
C ASN A 595 16.57 -24.57 -0.65
N LEU A 596 16.29 -23.31 -0.35
CA LEU A 596 15.83 -22.87 0.96
C LEU A 596 14.48 -23.52 1.32
N CYS A 597 13.50 -23.47 0.41
CA CYS A 597 12.20 -24.12 0.59
C CYS A 597 12.35 -25.63 0.74
N GLY A 598 13.24 -26.26 -0.04
CA GLY A 598 13.56 -27.67 0.07
C GLY A 598 14.15 -28.03 1.43
N GLY A 599 14.97 -27.14 2.01
CA GLY A 599 15.48 -27.28 3.37
C GLY A 599 14.37 -27.33 4.41
N TYR A 600 13.41 -26.40 4.35
CA TYR A 600 12.25 -26.40 5.25
C TYR A 600 11.35 -27.62 5.06
N TYR A 601 10.97 -27.94 3.82
CA TYR A 601 10.13 -29.09 3.51
C TYR A 601 10.70 -30.38 4.10
N LYS A 602 12.00 -30.64 3.85
CA LYS A 602 12.68 -31.84 4.35
C LYS A 602 12.83 -31.83 5.86
N THR A 603 13.08 -30.68 6.47
CA THR A 603 13.13 -30.57 7.94
C THR A 603 11.78 -30.87 8.58
N LEU A 604 10.68 -30.37 8.01
CA LEU A 604 9.32 -30.61 8.48
C LEU A 604 8.87 -32.07 8.26
N ALA A 605 9.34 -32.70 7.18
CA ALA A 605 9.19 -34.14 6.98
C ALA A 605 9.94 -34.94 8.07
N GLY A 606 11.17 -34.55 8.40
CA GLY A 606 11.92 -35.11 9.52
C GLY A 606 11.21 -34.95 10.87
N PHE A 607 10.71 -33.74 11.17
CA PHE A 607 9.91 -33.50 12.40
C PHE A 607 8.62 -34.30 12.44
N THR A 608 8.01 -34.57 11.29
CA THR A 608 6.84 -35.45 11.21
C THR A 608 7.20 -36.88 11.60
N LEU A 609 8.29 -37.42 11.06
CA LEU A 609 8.77 -38.78 11.38
C LEU A 609 9.21 -38.90 12.85
N ASP A 610 9.82 -37.85 13.40
CA ASP A 610 10.21 -37.74 14.81
C ASP A 610 9.01 -37.51 15.78
N GLY A 611 7.79 -37.30 15.28
CA GLY A 611 6.63 -36.94 16.10
C GLY A 611 6.74 -35.56 16.77
N LYS A 612 7.65 -34.69 16.29
CA LYS A 612 7.94 -33.35 16.84
C LYS A 612 7.05 -32.24 16.28
N LEU A 613 6.14 -32.54 15.37
CA LEU A 613 5.21 -31.57 14.79
C LEU A 613 3.79 -31.80 15.31
N ARG A 614 3.23 -30.80 16.00
CA ARG A 614 1.85 -30.87 16.50
C ARG A 614 0.86 -30.90 15.34
N ARG A 615 -0.02 -31.90 15.32
CA ARG A 615 -1.09 -32.05 14.33
C ARG A 615 -2.46 -31.73 14.95
N PRO A 616 -3.41 -31.19 14.17
CA PRO A 616 -4.78 -31.00 14.66
C PRO A 616 -5.49 -32.34 14.89
N CYS A 617 -6.59 -32.30 15.66
CA CYS A 617 -7.41 -33.47 15.95
C CYS A 617 -8.13 -33.97 14.68
N PRO A 618 -7.93 -35.22 14.23
CA PRO A 618 -8.52 -35.73 12.98
C PRO A 618 -10.05 -35.73 12.91
N GLU A 619 -10.75 -35.70 14.05
CA GLU A 619 -12.22 -35.67 14.11
C GLU A 619 -12.79 -34.36 13.56
N PHE A 620 -12.09 -33.25 13.78
CA PHE A 620 -12.52 -31.90 13.43
C PHE A 620 -11.73 -31.31 12.25
N ASP A 621 -10.73 -32.04 11.74
CA ASP A 621 -9.76 -31.50 10.81
C ASP A 621 -9.29 -32.52 9.76
N LYS A 622 -9.13 -32.05 8.51
CA LYS A 622 -8.70 -32.87 7.37
C LYS A 622 -7.66 -32.12 6.53
N GLU A 623 -6.45 -32.70 6.42
CA GLU A 623 -5.34 -32.12 5.65
C GLU A 623 -5.73 -31.81 4.20
N LYS A 624 -6.55 -32.67 3.59
CA LYS A 624 -7.11 -32.47 2.24
C LYS A 624 -7.84 -31.12 2.11
N VAL A 625 -8.73 -30.80 3.05
CA VAL A 625 -9.55 -29.58 2.98
C VAL A 625 -8.67 -28.33 3.14
N ARG A 626 -7.69 -28.37 4.06
CA ARG A 626 -6.73 -27.26 4.20
C ARG A 626 -5.91 -27.07 2.94
N TYR A 627 -5.35 -28.15 2.40
CA TYR A 627 -4.57 -28.14 1.17
C TYR A 627 -5.37 -27.52 0.01
N GLU A 628 -6.57 -28.06 -0.26
CA GLU A 628 -7.45 -27.57 -1.33
C GLU A 628 -7.79 -26.09 -1.13
N HIS A 629 -8.05 -25.65 0.09
CA HIS A 629 -8.30 -24.24 0.37
C HIS A 629 -7.07 -23.34 0.18
N ARG A 630 -5.86 -23.78 0.58
CA ARG A 630 -4.63 -22.99 0.41
C ARG A 630 -4.24 -22.81 -1.06
N PHE A 631 -4.53 -23.80 -1.90
CA PHE A 631 -4.17 -23.80 -3.31
C PHE A 631 -5.35 -23.49 -4.25
N ALA A 632 -6.57 -23.26 -3.72
CA ALA A 632 -7.77 -22.98 -4.51
C ALA A 632 -7.59 -21.85 -5.56
N PRO A 633 -6.88 -20.74 -5.28
CA PRO A 633 -6.67 -19.68 -6.27
C PRO A 633 -5.83 -20.10 -7.49
N PHE A 634 -5.20 -21.27 -7.46
CA PHE A 634 -4.40 -21.79 -8.57
C PHE A 634 -5.24 -22.64 -9.55
N ASN A 635 -6.49 -22.95 -9.21
CA ASN A 635 -7.35 -23.80 -10.03
C ASN A 635 -7.69 -23.20 -11.40
N SER A 636 -7.65 -21.87 -11.54
CA SER A 636 -7.86 -21.18 -12.82
C SER A 636 -6.63 -21.25 -13.75
N ILE A 637 -5.45 -21.54 -13.21
CA ILE A 637 -4.19 -21.56 -13.97
C ILE A 637 -3.98 -22.96 -14.58
N LEU A 638 -3.78 -23.03 -15.90
CA LEU A 638 -3.53 -24.29 -16.60
C LEU A 638 -2.04 -24.67 -16.63
N THR A 639 -1.15 -23.67 -16.76
CA THR A 639 0.31 -23.88 -16.75
C THR A 639 0.98 -22.99 -15.69
N PRO A 640 1.66 -23.56 -14.68
CA PRO A 640 1.83 -24.99 -14.47
C PRO A 640 0.53 -25.65 -13.92
N PRO A 641 0.26 -26.93 -14.25
CA PRO A 641 -0.99 -27.58 -13.86
C PRO A 641 -1.11 -27.71 -12.33
N PRO A 642 -2.25 -27.35 -11.70
CA PRO A 642 -2.37 -27.39 -10.26
C PRO A 642 -2.23 -28.83 -9.75
N VAL A 643 -1.34 -29.03 -8.78
CA VAL A 643 -1.15 -30.35 -8.16
C VAL A 643 -2.32 -30.62 -7.23
N GLN A 644 -3.08 -31.67 -7.52
CA GLN A 644 -4.20 -32.08 -6.68
C GLN A 644 -3.70 -32.79 -5.42
N TYR A 645 -4.49 -32.75 -4.34
CA TYR A 645 -4.07 -33.34 -3.05
C TYR A 645 -3.63 -34.81 -3.16
N GLY A 646 -4.33 -35.63 -3.95
CA GLY A 646 -3.95 -37.02 -4.18
C GLY A 646 -2.54 -37.17 -4.78
N GLN A 647 -2.22 -36.37 -5.80
CA GLN A 647 -0.90 -36.34 -6.43
C GLN A 647 0.16 -35.85 -5.45
N TYR A 648 -0.14 -34.83 -4.65
CA TYR A 648 0.77 -34.37 -3.58
C TYR A 648 1.12 -35.51 -2.62
N LYS A 649 0.14 -36.30 -2.16
CA LYS A 649 0.40 -37.46 -1.29
C LYS A 649 1.25 -38.52 -1.98
N GLU A 650 1.00 -38.82 -3.25
CA GLU A 650 1.81 -39.78 -4.01
C GLU A 650 3.24 -39.32 -4.29
N MET A 651 3.48 -38.00 -4.39
CA MET A 651 4.79 -37.41 -4.59
C MET A 651 5.58 -37.25 -3.29
N THR A 652 4.89 -37.15 -2.16
CA THR A 652 5.49 -36.94 -0.83
C THR A 652 5.44 -38.17 0.07
N ASP A 653 4.90 -39.29 -0.42
CA ASP A 653 4.87 -40.55 0.31
C ASP A 653 6.30 -41.01 0.61
N PRO A 654 6.71 -40.99 1.88
CA PRO A 654 8.09 -41.31 2.23
C PRO A 654 8.35 -42.83 2.17
N TYR A 655 7.31 -43.67 2.08
CA TYR A 655 7.39 -45.14 2.00
C TYR A 655 7.33 -45.69 0.56
N LYS A 656 7.35 -44.81 -0.43
CA LYS A 656 7.31 -45.20 -1.85
C LYS A 656 8.55 -45.99 -2.30
N TYR A 657 9.64 -45.92 -1.55
CA TYR A 657 10.91 -46.61 -1.84
C TYR A 657 11.15 -47.77 -0.87
N GLN A 658 11.94 -48.77 -1.28
CA GLN A 658 12.10 -50.06 -0.58
C GLN A 658 12.71 -49.98 0.85
N LEU A 659 13.28 -48.84 1.24
CA LEU A 659 13.88 -48.64 2.57
C LEU A 659 12.98 -47.70 3.38
N ASP A 660 12.70 -48.07 4.63
CA ASP A 660 11.93 -47.22 5.53
C ASP A 660 12.66 -45.88 5.75
N PRO A 661 12.00 -44.75 5.51
CA PRO A 661 12.60 -43.42 5.61
C PRO A 661 12.93 -43.09 7.07
N THR A 662 14.18 -42.72 7.36
CA THR A 662 14.56 -42.26 8.70
C THR A 662 14.47 -40.73 8.82
N PRO A 663 14.21 -40.19 10.03
CA PRO A 663 14.33 -38.75 10.29
C PRO A 663 15.73 -38.21 9.92
N GLU A 664 16.78 -38.99 10.18
CA GLU A 664 18.16 -38.65 9.85
C GLU A 664 18.38 -38.47 8.34
N ASP A 665 17.76 -39.29 7.49
CA ASP A 665 17.81 -39.12 6.03
C ASP A 665 17.21 -37.78 5.60
N MET A 666 16.07 -37.41 6.19
CA MET A 666 15.37 -36.16 5.91
C MET A 666 16.20 -34.95 6.39
N TYR A 667 16.77 -35.01 7.59
CA TYR A 667 17.66 -33.94 8.09
C TYR A 667 18.94 -33.82 7.27
N MET A 668 19.53 -34.92 6.79
CA MET A 668 20.69 -34.89 5.90
C MET A 668 20.34 -34.22 4.56
N ALA A 669 19.20 -34.57 3.97
CA ALA A 669 18.73 -33.95 2.73
C ALA A 669 18.43 -32.45 2.92
N ALA A 670 17.84 -32.07 4.07
CA ALA A 670 17.63 -30.68 4.45
C ALA A 670 18.95 -29.90 4.60
N CYS A 671 19.97 -30.49 5.23
CA CYS A 671 21.31 -29.89 5.36
C CYS A 671 21.92 -29.56 3.99
N LYS A 672 21.85 -30.50 3.04
CA LYS A 672 22.33 -30.29 1.67
C LYS A 672 21.62 -29.10 1.01
N CYS A 673 20.31 -29.02 1.17
CA CYS A 673 19.50 -27.92 0.66
C CYS A 673 19.88 -26.56 1.26
N PHE A 674 19.93 -26.42 2.59
CA PHE A 674 20.34 -25.15 3.22
C PHE A 674 21.78 -24.74 2.86
N GLN A 675 22.69 -25.71 2.78
CA GLN A 675 24.06 -25.48 2.34
C GLN A 675 24.13 -25.01 0.89
N ASN A 676 23.36 -25.61 -0.02
CA ASN A 676 23.30 -25.17 -1.42
C ASN A 676 22.72 -23.77 -1.56
N ALA A 677 21.63 -23.46 -0.84
CA ALA A 677 21.06 -22.12 -0.82
C ALA A 677 22.10 -21.09 -0.38
N ARG A 678 22.86 -21.39 0.69
CA ARG A 678 23.96 -20.55 1.16
C ARG A 678 25.03 -20.34 0.10
N MET A 679 25.54 -21.42 -0.52
CA MET A 679 26.61 -21.33 -1.53
C MET A 679 26.18 -20.53 -2.76
N LEU A 680 24.93 -20.67 -3.20
CA LEU A 680 24.38 -19.89 -4.30
C LEU A 680 24.31 -18.40 -3.95
N LEU A 681 23.87 -18.05 -2.75
CA LEU A 681 23.83 -16.65 -2.29
C LEU A 681 25.23 -16.06 -2.09
N ASP A 682 26.18 -16.81 -1.51
CA ASP A 682 27.57 -16.39 -1.34
C ASP A 682 28.26 -16.14 -2.71
N SER A 683 27.77 -16.74 -3.80
CA SER A 683 28.33 -16.56 -5.15
C SER A 683 27.90 -15.26 -5.85
N LEU A 684 26.87 -14.59 -5.34
CA LEU A 684 26.32 -13.38 -5.95
C LEU A 684 27.05 -12.12 -5.46
N PRO A 685 27.49 -11.22 -6.37
CA PRO A 685 27.90 -9.88 -5.96
C PRO A 685 26.69 -9.04 -5.56
N ASP A 686 26.90 -8.07 -4.66
CA ASP A 686 25.91 -7.03 -4.29
C ASP A 686 24.55 -7.60 -3.84
N LEU A 687 24.57 -8.34 -2.73
CA LEU A 687 23.36 -8.84 -2.07
C LEU A 687 22.51 -7.68 -1.52
N SER A 688 21.21 -7.71 -1.77
CA SER A 688 20.27 -6.82 -1.09
C SER A 688 20.21 -7.13 0.41
N SER A 689 19.66 -6.19 1.20
CA SER A 689 19.40 -6.40 2.63
C SER A 689 18.52 -7.64 2.87
N GLU A 690 17.51 -7.84 2.04
CA GLU A 690 16.64 -9.02 2.07
C GLU A 690 17.42 -10.30 1.81
N LEU A 691 18.20 -10.38 0.72
CA LEU A 691 18.98 -11.58 0.40
C LEU A 691 20.06 -11.87 1.45
N THR A 692 20.62 -10.82 2.07
CA THR A 692 21.53 -10.97 3.20
C THR A 692 20.83 -11.59 4.40
N SER A 693 19.59 -11.19 4.68
CA SER A 693 18.74 -11.80 5.72
C SER A 693 18.45 -13.27 5.41
N VAL A 694 18.04 -13.58 4.18
CA VAL A 694 17.79 -14.95 3.70
C VAL A 694 19.04 -15.83 3.83
N MET A 695 20.21 -15.29 3.48
CA MET A 695 21.48 -16.00 3.64
C MET A 695 21.79 -16.31 5.11
N LYS A 696 21.51 -15.38 6.02
CA LYS A 696 21.66 -15.61 7.47
C LYS A 696 20.72 -16.71 7.96
N VAL A 697 19.46 -16.69 7.53
CA VAL A 697 18.47 -17.73 7.84
C VAL A 697 18.95 -19.11 7.34
N ALA A 698 19.43 -19.20 6.10
CA ALA A 698 19.98 -20.44 5.55
C ALA A 698 21.18 -20.95 6.35
N LYS A 699 22.10 -20.05 6.74
CA LYS A 699 23.27 -20.37 7.58
C LYS A 699 22.86 -20.91 8.94
N THR A 700 21.94 -20.25 9.63
CA THR A 700 21.48 -20.66 10.96
C THR A 700 20.73 -21.99 10.91
N ASN A 701 19.77 -22.14 9.99
CA ASN A 701 18.98 -23.37 9.87
C ASN A 701 19.83 -24.57 9.43
N PHE A 702 20.86 -24.36 8.61
CA PHE A 702 21.85 -25.40 8.32
C PHE A 702 22.50 -25.94 9.61
N VAL A 703 22.93 -25.06 10.51
CA VAL A 703 23.55 -25.46 11.79
C VAL A 703 22.55 -26.19 12.68
N VAL A 704 21.34 -25.67 12.81
CA VAL A 704 20.27 -26.29 13.64
C VAL A 704 19.95 -27.70 13.15
N VAL A 705 19.71 -27.88 11.85
CA VAL A 705 19.39 -29.19 11.29
C VAL A 705 20.58 -30.15 11.35
N LYS A 706 21.81 -29.64 11.23
CA LYS A 706 23.02 -30.46 11.43
C LYS A 706 23.16 -30.96 12.87
N LEU A 707 22.74 -30.15 13.86
CA LEU A 707 22.68 -30.60 15.26
C LEU A 707 21.63 -31.70 15.44
N LEU A 708 20.42 -31.54 14.87
CA LEU A 708 19.39 -32.59 14.88
C LEU A 708 19.91 -33.90 14.26
N LEU A 709 20.59 -33.81 13.12
CA LEU A 709 21.20 -34.96 12.45
C LEU A 709 22.23 -35.68 13.32
N SER A 710 22.96 -34.95 14.17
CA SER A 710 23.91 -35.53 15.14
C SER A 710 23.24 -36.15 16.38
N GLY A 711 21.91 -36.15 16.46
CA GLY A 711 21.14 -36.67 17.60
C GLY A 711 20.94 -35.65 18.73
N HIS A 712 21.28 -34.38 18.52
CA HIS A 712 21.03 -33.34 19.52
C HIS A 712 19.51 -33.20 19.76
N LYS A 713 19.09 -33.23 21.03
CA LYS A 713 17.67 -33.16 21.43
C LYS A 713 16.80 -34.26 20.77
N LYS A 714 17.36 -35.45 20.52
CA LYS A 714 16.60 -36.58 19.97
C LYS A 714 15.41 -36.93 20.87
N ASP A 715 15.64 -37.04 22.18
CA ASP A 715 14.64 -37.41 23.20
C ASP A 715 13.89 -36.20 23.81
N SER A 716 14.09 -34.99 23.27
CA SER A 716 13.43 -33.79 23.78
C SER A 716 11.94 -33.79 23.44
N THR A 717 11.10 -33.49 24.43
CA THR A 717 9.66 -33.28 24.25
C THR A 717 9.29 -31.87 23.84
N MET A 718 10.26 -30.93 23.83
CA MET A 718 10.01 -29.58 23.35
C MET A 718 9.78 -29.56 21.84
N LEU A 719 8.68 -28.94 21.44
CA LEU A 719 8.33 -28.75 20.04
C LEU A 719 9.22 -27.67 19.40
N PRO A 720 9.53 -27.78 18.10
CA PRO A 720 10.29 -26.76 17.39
C PRO A 720 9.48 -25.46 17.27
N GLU A 721 10.14 -24.33 17.48
CA GLU A 721 9.60 -23.00 17.27
C GLU A 721 10.13 -22.40 15.96
N PHE A 722 9.30 -21.58 15.32
CA PHE A 722 9.62 -20.93 14.04
C PHE A 722 9.65 -19.42 14.24
N ASP A 723 10.87 -18.85 14.25
CA ASP A 723 11.10 -17.43 14.51
C ASP A 723 11.21 -16.62 13.22
N PHE A 724 10.19 -15.80 12.94
CA PHE A 724 10.10 -14.93 11.75
C PHE A 724 10.71 -13.53 11.97
N SER A 725 11.38 -13.27 13.09
CA SER A 725 11.98 -11.95 13.39
C SER A 725 13.06 -11.56 12.38
N GLN A 726 13.85 -12.52 11.88
CA GLN A 726 14.90 -12.27 10.89
C GLN A 726 14.32 -12.10 9.47
N HIS A 727 13.34 -12.91 9.08
CA HIS A 727 12.71 -12.84 7.76
C HIS A 727 11.23 -13.27 7.82
N LYS A 728 10.35 -12.48 7.18
CA LYS A 728 8.89 -12.64 7.29
C LYS A 728 8.32 -13.91 6.65
N ASN A 729 9.01 -14.49 5.66
CA ASN A 729 8.56 -15.71 4.99
C ASN A 729 9.39 -16.96 5.31
N PHE A 730 10.55 -16.81 5.97
CA PHE A 730 11.53 -17.89 6.15
C PHE A 730 12.04 -17.86 7.61
N PRO A 731 11.49 -18.70 8.49
CA PRO A 731 11.78 -18.62 9.92
C PRO A 731 13.11 -19.27 10.31
N ILE A 732 13.77 -18.73 11.33
CA ILE A 732 14.83 -19.47 12.02
C ILE A 732 14.17 -20.58 12.85
N ILE A 733 14.61 -21.81 12.65
CA ILE A 733 14.14 -22.97 13.42
C ILE A 733 14.84 -22.97 14.77
N ARG A 734 14.09 -23.04 15.87
CA ARG A 734 14.60 -23.17 17.23
C ARG A 734 14.12 -24.50 17.80
N ILE A 735 15.03 -25.24 18.41
CA ILE A 735 14.82 -26.59 18.97
C ILE A 735 15.20 -26.60 20.43
#